data_AF-A0A7K4X5U3-F1
#
_entry.id   AF-A0A7K4X5U3-F1
#
_cell.length_a   1.000
_cell.length_b   1.000
_cell.length_c   1.000
_cell.angle_alpha   90.00
_cell.angle_beta   90.00
_cell.angle_gamma   90.00
#
_symmetry.space_group_name_H-M   'P 1'
#
loop_
_entity.id
_entity.type
_entity.pdbx_description
1 polymer ?
#
loop_
_entity_poly.entity_id
_entity_poly.type
_entity_poly.pdbx_seq_one_letter_code
_entity_poly.pdbx_strand_id
1 'polypeptide(L)'
;SFLPSSEGEARMTAVDTLSDSSEVVEMEDVPSQFQVQKHSWDGLRDIIHSSRKYSGMIVNKAPHDFQFVRKTEESSPHSHRLYYLGMPYGSRENSLLYSEIPKKVRKEALLLLSWKQMLDHFQATPHHGMYSREEELLRERKRLGVFGITSYDFHSESGLFLFQASNSLFHCRDGGKNGFMVSPMKPLEIKTQCTGPRMDPKICPADPAFFSFINNNDLWVANIETGEERRMTYCHKGLSNVLDDPKSAGVATFVIQEEFDRFTGYWWCPTASTEGSEDLKTLRILYEEVDESEVEIIHVPSPALEERKTDSYRYPRTGDKNPKITLKLAEFKTDNKGKIVCAQDKELVQPFAALFPTVEYIARAGWTRDGKYAWAMFLDRPQQRLQLVLLPPALFIPVPENEEQRAEFAKTVPENVQPFVIYEETTDVWINVHDIFYPFIQPEGEEEELCFIRANECKTGFCHLYRVTAILKPGSHDWVQPCVHSEDDFKCPIKEEIALTAGEWEVLARHGSKIWVNEATKLVYFQGTKDTPLEHHLYVVSYESPGEIMRLTTPGFSHSCSMSQNFDMFISHYSSVSTPPCVHIYKLSGSDDDPLYKQPKFWASMMEAASCPPDYVPPEIFHFRTQSDVELYGMVYKPHDVQPGKKHPTVLFVYGGPQVQLVNNSFKGIKYLRLNTLASLGYAVVVIDGRGSCQRGLKFEGALKNQMGQVEIEDQVEGLHYVAEKYGFIDLSRVAIHGWSYGGFLSLMGLICKPNVFKIAIAGAPVTVWMAYDTGYTERYMDVPENNQQGYEAGSVALHVEKLPNEPNRLLILHGFLDENVHFFHTNFLVSQLIRAGKPYQLQIYPNERHSIRCPESGEHYEITLLHFLQEYL
;
A
#
# COMPACT_ATOMS: atom_id res chain seq x y z
N SER A 1 66.04 -13.75 -74.46
CA SER A 1 66.72 -14.55 -75.49
C SER A 1 65.64 -15.28 -76.28
N PHE A 2 65.49 -14.90 -77.55
CA PHE A 2 64.86 -15.59 -78.69
C PHE A 2 63.39 -16.05 -78.57
N LEU A 3 62.40 -15.40 -79.22
CA LEU A 3 62.00 -15.44 -80.65
C LEU A 3 61.53 -16.85 -81.13
N PRO A 4 60.67 -17.01 -82.16
CA PRO A 4 59.90 -16.02 -82.97
C PRO A 4 58.45 -16.45 -83.43
N SER A 5 57.78 -15.53 -84.15
CA SER A 5 56.93 -15.68 -85.38
C SER A 5 55.65 -16.53 -85.35
N SER A 6 54.45 -15.94 -85.50
CA SER A 6 53.63 -15.77 -86.75
C SER A 6 52.97 -17.09 -87.20
N GLU A 7 51.74 -17.25 -87.69
CA GLU A 7 50.68 -16.50 -88.40
C GLU A 7 49.34 -17.22 -88.00
N GLY A 8 48.11 -16.80 -88.27
CA GLY A 8 47.52 -15.90 -89.23
C GLY A 8 45.97 -15.94 -89.13
N GLU A 9 45.37 -14.89 -89.71
CA GLU A 9 44.01 -14.77 -90.30
C GLU A 9 42.75 -15.19 -89.51
N ALA A 10 41.83 -14.25 -89.23
CA ALA A 10 40.81 -13.80 -90.20
C ALA A 10 39.66 -12.99 -89.53
N ARG A 11 39.51 -11.73 -89.96
CA ARG A 11 38.25 -11.00 -90.25
C ARG A 11 37.05 -11.12 -89.28
N MET A 12 36.73 -10.00 -88.62
CA MET A 12 35.58 -9.09 -88.92
C MET A 12 34.98 -8.46 -87.65
N THR A 13 35.03 -7.13 -87.63
CA THR A 13 34.05 -6.17 -87.09
C THR A 13 33.43 -6.42 -85.71
N ALA A 14 33.80 -5.59 -84.73
CA ALA A 14 32.84 -4.77 -83.98
C ALA A 14 33.56 -3.69 -83.18
N VAL A 15 32.85 -2.59 -82.97
CA VAL A 15 33.25 -1.33 -82.36
C VAL A 15 33.46 -1.51 -80.85
N ASP A 16 34.63 -1.12 -80.35
CA ASP A 16 34.89 -0.95 -78.91
C ASP A 16 34.30 0.38 -78.43
N THR A 17 33.36 0.30 -77.49
CA THR A 17 33.09 1.37 -76.52
C THR A 17 33.04 0.74 -75.14
N LEU A 18 34.00 1.13 -74.31
CA LEU A 18 34.12 0.82 -72.88
C LEU A 18 32.81 1.10 -72.13
N SER A 19 32.39 0.14 -71.31
CA SER A 19 31.50 0.42 -70.18
C SER A 19 31.84 -0.45 -68.97
N ASP A 20 31.77 0.19 -67.81
CA ASP A 20 31.91 -0.30 -66.44
C ASP A 20 31.41 -1.73 -66.20
N SER A 21 32.20 -2.48 -65.41
CA SER A 21 31.71 -3.64 -64.65
C SER A 21 31.87 -3.35 -63.17
N SER A 22 30.89 -2.63 -62.62
CA SER A 22 30.53 -2.71 -61.21
C SER A 22 29.80 -4.04 -60.99
N GLU A 23 30.46 -4.98 -60.32
CA GLU A 23 29.75 -6.11 -59.71
C GLU A 23 28.88 -5.55 -58.57
N VAL A 24 27.62 -5.30 -58.90
CA VAL A 24 26.56 -5.09 -57.91
C VAL A 24 26.29 -6.45 -57.28
N VAL A 25 26.88 -6.68 -56.11
CA VAL A 25 26.34 -7.65 -55.17
C VAL A 25 25.02 -7.06 -54.69
N GLU A 26 23.90 -7.52 -55.25
CA GLU A 26 22.59 -7.34 -54.63
C GLU A 26 22.66 -8.06 -53.27
N MET A 27 22.99 -7.32 -52.22
CA MET A 27 22.60 -7.70 -50.87
C MET A 27 21.07 -7.67 -50.87
N GLU A 28 20.45 -8.84 -50.87
CA GLU A 28 19.05 -8.95 -50.48
C GLU A 28 18.86 -8.19 -49.17
N ASP A 29 18.03 -7.14 -49.20
CA ASP A 29 17.59 -6.39 -48.03
C ASP A 29 16.88 -7.37 -47.08
N VAL A 30 17.65 -8.03 -46.21
CA VAL A 30 17.08 -8.83 -45.12
C VAL A 30 16.26 -7.85 -44.28
N PRO A 31 14.93 -8.01 -44.14
CA PRO A 31 14.12 -7.03 -43.44
C PRO A 31 14.66 -6.88 -42.02
N SER A 32 15.16 -5.69 -41.67
CA SER A 32 15.74 -5.43 -40.35
C SER A 32 14.69 -5.50 -39.23
N GLN A 33 13.41 -5.65 -39.56
CA GLN A 33 12.32 -5.78 -38.60
C GLN A 33 12.02 -7.25 -38.28
N PHE A 34 11.97 -7.57 -36.99
CA PHE A 34 11.42 -8.82 -36.48
C PHE A 34 9.89 -8.77 -36.53
N GLN A 35 9.26 -9.86 -36.98
CA GLN A 35 7.81 -10.04 -36.97
C GLN A 35 7.46 -11.14 -35.98
N VAL A 36 6.55 -10.83 -35.06
CA VAL A 36 6.07 -11.81 -34.08
C VAL A 36 5.27 -12.90 -34.79
N GLN A 37 5.32 -14.12 -34.24
CA GLN A 37 4.50 -15.21 -34.76
C GLN A 37 3.02 -14.88 -34.53
N LYS A 38 2.21 -14.96 -35.59
CA LYS A 38 0.76 -14.83 -35.46
C LYS A 38 0.15 -16.13 -34.96
N HIS A 39 -0.47 -16.07 -33.79
CA HIS A 39 -1.18 -17.19 -33.18
C HIS A 39 -2.70 -17.01 -33.32
N SER A 40 -3.43 -18.10 -33.42
CA SER A 40 -4.89 -18.06 -33.25
C SER A 40 -5.25 -17.69 -31.80
N TRP A 41 -6.49 -17.27 -31.58
CA TRP A 41 -7.00 -17.03 -30.23
C TRP A 41 -6.82 -18.23 -29.30
N ASP A 42 -7.14 -19.44 -29.78
CA ASP A 42 -6.92 -20.68 -29.01
C ASP A 42 -5.43 -20.94 -28.74
N GLY A 43 -4.55 -20.63 -29.70
CA GLY A 43 -3.11 -20.75 -29.51
C GLY A 43 -2.57 -19.79 -28.43
N LEU A 44 -3.05 -18.55 -28.40
CA LEU A 44 -2.71 -17.59 -27.33
C LEU A 44 -3.25 -18.05 -25.97
N ARG A 45 -4.46 -18.60 -25.92
CA ARG A 45 -5.01 -19.21 -24.70
C ARG A 45 -4.10 -20.32 -24.18
N ASP A 46 -3.65 -21.21 -25.06
CA ASP A 46 -2.76 -22.32 -24.68
C ASP A 46 -1.40 -21.82 -24.16
N ILE A 47 -0.86 -20.72 -24.72
CA ILE A 47 0.35 -20.06 -24.25
C ILE A 47 0.15 -19.51 -22.82
N ILE A 48 -0.93 -18.76 -22.57
CA ILE A 48 -1.24 -18.19 -21.25
C ILE A 48 -1.51 -19.28 -20.21
N HIS A 49 -2.25 -20.32 -20.57
CA HIS A 49 -2.51 -21.46 -19.68
C HIS A 49 -1.22 -22.20 -19.33
N SER A 50 -0.31 -22.36 -20.29
CA SER A 50 0.97 -23.03 -20.07
C SER A 50 1.90 -22.21 -19.18
N SER A 51 1.97 -20.89 -19.37
CA SER A 51 2.80 -20.02 -18.53
C SER A 51 2.32 -19.99 -17.08
N ARG A 52 1.00 -19.99 -16.85
CA ARG A 52 0.39 -19.97 -15.50
C ARG A 52 0.52 -21.29 -14.72
N LYS A 53 0.61 -22.44 -15.40
CA LYS A 53 0.75 -23.76 -14.73
C LYS A 53 1.96 -23.82 -13.81
N TYR A 54 3.08 -23.24 -14.22
CA TYR A 54 4.31 -23.22 -13.42
C TYR A 54 4.26 -22.15 -12.32
N SER A 55 3.55 -21.04 -12.55
CA SER A 55 3.38 -19.96 -11.57
C SER A 55 2.51 -20.38 -10.39
N GLY A 56 1.54 -21.28 -10.58
CA GLY A 56 0.75 -21.84 -9.47
C GLY A 56 1.58 -22.47 -8.34
N MET A 57 2.83 -22.88 -8.62
CA MET A 57 3.78 -23.37 -7.60
C MET A 57 4.55 -22.24 -6.89
N ILE A 58 4.62 -21.04 -7.49
CA ILE A 58 5.37 -19.85 -7.01
C ILE A 58 4.43 -18.86 -6.30
N VAL A 59 3.14 -18.87 -6.62
CA VAL A 59 2.11 -17.91 -6.15
C VAL A 59 1.66 -18.16 -4.70
N ASN A 60 2.30 -19.08 -3.96
CA ASN A 60 2.01 -19.20 -2.53
C ASN A 60 2.43 -17.93 -1.79
N LYS A 61 1.48 -17.24 -1.16
CA LYS A 61 1.73 -16.05 -0.34
C LYS A 61 2.76 -16.41 0.72
N ALA A 62 3.87 -15.68 0.70
CA ALA A 62 4.95 -15.86 1.65
C ALA A 62 4.43 -15.67 3.10
N PRO A 63 5.07 -16.34 4.08
CA PRO A 63 4.81 -16.07 5.50
C PRO A 63 4.85 -14.56 5.81
N HIS A 64 3.86 -14.08 6.56
CA HIS A 64 3.72 -12.67 6.95
C HIS A 64 3.01 -12.55 8.32
N ASP A 65 2.87 -11.33 8.84
CA ASP A 65 2.27 -11.05 10.15
C ASP A 65 2.90 -11.87 11.28
N PHE A 66 4.22 -11.72 11.42
CA PHE A 66 5.03 -12.50 12.34
C PHE A 66 4.89 -12.06 13.80
N GLN A 67 4.78 -13.03 14.71
CA GLN A 67 4.81 -12.81 16.16
C GLN A 67 5.76 -13.77 16.87
N PHE A 68 6.76 -13.21 17.57
CA PHE A 68 7.74 -13.96 18.36
C PHE A 68 7.28 -14.12 19.81
N VAL A 69 7.14 -15.37 20.26
CA VAL A 69 6.84 -15.69 21.66
C VAL A 69 7.96 -16.55 22.24
N ARG A 70 8.59 -16.06 23.31
CA ARG A 70 9.72 -16.73 23.97
C ARG A 70 9.23 -17.95 24.75
N LYS A 71 10.02 -19.03 24.72
CA LYS A 71 9.85 -20.19 25.61
C LYS A 71 10.79 -20.02 26.80
N THR A 72 10.22 -19.91 27.99
CA THR A 72 10.96 -19.67 29.25
C THR A 72 11.49 -20.95 29.89
N GLU A 73 11.00 -22.12 29.48
CA GLU A 73 11.44 -23.41 30.00
C GLU A 73 12.90 -23.71 29.59
N GLU A 74 13.78 -23.91 30.57
CA GLU A 74 15.20 -24.25 30.33
C GLU A 74 15.36 -25.59 29.61
N SER A 75 14.50 -26.57 29.91
CA SER A 75 14.49 -27.91 29.32
C SER A 75 14.05 -27.93 27.85
N SER A 76 13.30 -26.93 27.39
CA SER A 76 12.85 -26.86 25.99
C SER A 76 14.05 -26.77 25.04
N PRO A 77 14.10 -27.56 23.95
CA PRO A 77 15.13 -27.41 22.92
C PRO A 77 14.95 -26.14 22.07
N HIS A 78 13.80 -25.47 22.20
CA HIS A 78 13.41 -24.29 21.43
C HIS A 78 13.47 -23.02 22.29
N SER A 79 13.94 -21.93 21.67
CA SER A 79 14.04 -20.59 22.27
C SER A 79 12.75 -19.80 22.10
N HIS A 80 12.10 -19.94 20.95
CA HIS A 80 10.90 -19.20 20.58
C HIS A 80 9.93 -20.10 19.82
N ARG A 81 8.65 -19.76 19.90
CA ARG A 81 7.66 -20.09 18.88
C ARG A 81 7.40 -18.83 18.05
N LEU A 82 7.37 -19.00 16.74
CA LEU A 82 7.08 -17.94 15.78
C LEU A 82 5.71 -18.23 15.14
N TYR A 83 4.74 -17.35 15.36
CA TYR A 83 3.42 -17.40 14.71
C TYR A 83 3.40 -16.50 13.48
N TYR A 84 2.63 -16.88 12.46
CA TYR A 84 2.51 -16.14 11.22
C TYR A 84 1.28 -16.59 10.43
N LEU A 85 0.86 -15.74 9.49
CA LEU A 85 -0.06 -16.13 8.43
C LEU A 85 0.72 -16.67 7.23
N GLY A 86 0.20 -17.72 6.61
CA GLY A 86 0.74 -18.27 5.36
C GLY A 86 -0.21 -19.26 4.71
N MET A 87 0.08 -19.62 3.46
CA MET A 87 -0.68 -20.64 2.73
C MET A 87 0.04 -22.00 2.84
N PRO A 88 -0.52 -23.00 3.57
CA PRO A 88 0.08 -24.33 3.65
C PRO A 88 0.22 -24.99 2.28
N TYR A 89 1.24 -25.83 2.10
CA TYR A 89 1.40 -26.60 0.86
C TYR A 89 0.15 -27.41 0.52
N GLY A 90 -0.39 -27.21 -0.68
CA GLY A 90 -1.61 -27.88 -1.16
C GLY A 90 -2.93 -27.22 -0.73
N SER A 91 -2.89 -26.15 0.08
CA SER A 91 -4.04 -25.31 0.39
C SER A 91 -4.03 -24.03 -0.46
N ARG A 92 -5.22 -23.50 -0.76
CA ARG A 92 -5.41 -22.19 -1.40
C ARG A 92 -5.84 -21.10 -0.41
N GLU A 93 -5.93 -21.43 0.87
CA GLU A 93 -6.37 -20.52 1.93
C GLU A 93 -5.21 -20.10 2.83
N ASN A 94 -5.15 -18.82 3.13
CA ASN A 94 -4.27 -18.26 4.15
C ASN A 94 -4.79 -18.66 5.54
N SER A 95 -3.90 -19.13 6.40
CA SER A 95 -4.26 -19.61 7.74
C SER A 95 -3.16 -19.31 8.76
N LEU A 96 -3.48 -19.50 10.04
CA LEU A 96 -2.53 -19.37 11.15
C LEU A 96 -1.60 -20.58 11.23
N LEU A 97 -0.30 -20.29 11.16
CA LEU A 97 0.79 -21.26 11.19
C LEU A 97 1.76 -20.90 12.31
N TYR A 98 2.57 -21.88 12.71
CA TYR A 98 3.70 -21.63 13.60
C TYR A 98 4.93 -22.46 13.24
N SER A 99 6.09 -21.98 13.69
CA SER A 99 7.38 -22.65 13.60
C SER A 99 8.12 -22.61 14.93
N GLU A 100 8.98 -23.61 15.16
CA GLU A 100 9.76 -23.76 16.38
C GLU A 100 11.21 -23.32 16.15
N ILE A 101 11.67 -22.30 16.87
CA ILE A 101 13.04 -21.78 16.71
C ILE A 101 13.97 -22.48 17.71
N PRO A 102 14.95 -23.30 17.27
CA PRO A 102 15.83 -24.02 18.19
C PRO A 102 16.79 -23.09 18.95
N LYS A 103 17.24 -23.51 20.13
CA LYS A 103 18.28 -22.81 20.92
C LYS A 103 19.67 -22.91 20.29
N LYS A 104 19.95 -23.98 19.53
CA LYS A 104 21.23 -24.26 18.87
C LYS A 104 20.97 -24.75 17.44
N VAL A 105 21.78 -24.29 16.48
CA VAL A 105 21.73 -24.72 15.08
C VAL A 105 23.11 -25.27 14.69
N ARG A 106 23.14 -26.33 13.87
CA ARG A 106 24.39 -26.85 13.29
C ARG A 106 24.82 -25.93 12.16
N LYS A 107 26.01 -25.34 12.25
CA LYS A 107 26.49 -24.35 11.27
C LYS A 107 26.71 -24.91 9.87
N GLU A 108 26.87 -26.22 9.74
CA GLU A 108 27.21 -26.91 8.49
C GLU A 108 25.97 -27.29 7.65
N ALA A 109 24.77 -27.15 8.21
CA ALA A 109 23.53 -27.58 7.54
C ALA A 109 22.49 -26.46 7.52
N LEU A 110 21.84 -26.29 6.36
CA LEU A 110 20.67 -25.42 6.24
C LEU A 110 19.52 -26.00 7.07
N LEU A 111 19.03 -25.24 8.04
CA LEU A 111 17.84 -25.59 8.80
C LEU A 111 16.61 -24.97 8.15
N LEU A 112 15.74 -25.80 7.57
CA LEU A 112 14.42 -25.39 7.10
C LEU A 112 13.38 -25.64 8.20
N LEU A 113 12.68 -24.58 8.61
CA LEU A 113 11.64 -24.66 9.64
C LEU A 113 10.35 -25.25 9.06
N SER A 114 9.82 -26.28 9.72
CA SER A 114 8.55 -26.89 9.36
C SER A 114 7.39 -25.95 9.66
N TRP A 115 6.52 -25.69 8.67
CA TRP A 115 5.29 -24.94 8.89
C TRP A 115 4.23 -25.83 9.52
N LYS A 116 3.97 -25.62 10.80
CA LYS A 116 2.97 -26.39 11.55
C LYS A 116 1.64 -25.64 11.51
N GLN A 117 0.57 -26.36 11.17
CA GLN A 117 -0.77 -25.79 11.24
C GLN A 117 -1.18 -25.58 12.70
N MET A 118 -1.73 -24.39 12.97
CA MET A 118 -2.31 -24.07 14.26
C MET A 118 -3.78 -24.51 14.33
N LEU A 119 -4.51 -24.41 13.21
CA LEU A 119 -5.94 -24.67 13.12
C LEU A 119 -6.24 -26.02 12.46
N ASP A 120 -7.12 -26.82 13.07
CA ASP A 120 -7.49 -28.17 12.60
C ASP A 120 -8.59 -28.12 11.53
N HIS A 121 -8.24 -28.41 10.26
CA HIS A 121 -9.17 -28.54 9.12
C HIS A 121 -10.22 -27.43 9.05
N PHE A 122 -9.82 -26.20 9.37
CA PHE A 122 -10.70 -25.05 9.46
C PHE A 122 -10.88 -24.39 8.08
N GLN A 123 -12.11 -24.38 7.58
CA GLN A 123 -12.47 -23.66 6.36
C GLN A 123 -12.70 -22.19 6.71
N ALA A 124 -11.72 -21.34 6.43
CA ALA A 124 -11.79 -19.92 6.78
C ALA A 124 -12.54 -19.10 5.72
N THR A 125 -12.58 -19.60 4.48
CA THR A 125 -13.26 -18.91 3.37
C THR A 125 -14.74 -19.28 3.31
N PRO A 126 -15.66 -18.30 3.12
CA PRO A 126 -17.07 -18.59 2.88
C PRO A 126 -17.29 -19.52 1.69
N HIS A 127 -18.46 -20.19 1.64
CA HIS A 127 -18.83 -21.00 0.47
C HIS A 127 -18.79 -20.15 -0.82
N HIS A 128 -18.07 -20.65 -1.84
CA HIS A 128 -17.80 -19.95 -3.11
C HIS A 128 -17.12 -18.57 -2.97
N GLY A 129 -16.52 -18.24 -1.81
CA GLY A 129 -15.89 -16.94 -1.59
C GLY A 129 -16.89 -15.78 -1.54
N MET A 130 -18.17 -16.04 -1.25
CA MET A 130 -19.18 -14.99 -1.07
C MET A 130 -18.99 -14.31 0.28
N TYR A 131 -18.19 -13.25 0.29
CA TYR A 131 -17.97 -12.41 1.45
C TYR A 131 -19.14 -11.45 1.66
N SER A 132 -19.28 -10.90 2.88
CA SER A 132 -20.18 -9.77 3.08
C SER A 132 -19.72 -8.56 2.25
N ARG A 133 -20.64 -7.66 1.90
CA ARG A 133 -20.28 -6.46 1.11
C ARG A 133 -19.20 -5.61 1.80
N GLU A 134 -19.30 -5.43 3.11
CA GLU A 134 -18.31 -4.70 3.90
C GLU A 134 -16.92 -5.36 3.83
N GLU A 135 -16.85 -6.70 3.88
CA GLU A 135 -15.59 -7.43 3.75
C GLU A 135 -15.03 -7.38 2.33
N GLU A 136 -15.86 -7.50 1.29
CA GLU A 136 -15.41 -7.33 -0.10
C GLU A 136 -14.80 -5.96 -0.35
N LEU A 137 -15.48 -4.90 0.08
CA LEU A 137 -14.99 -3.53 -0.06
C LEU A 137 -13.71 -3.31 0.76
N LEU A 138 -13.64 -3.79 2.00
CA LEU A 138 -12.42 -3.70 2.82
C LEU A 138 -11.24 -4.41 2.14
N ARG A 139 -11.48 -5.55 1.48
CA ARG A 139 -10.46 -6.30 0.73
C ARG A 139 -10.02 -5.57 -0.54
N GLU A 140 -10.87 -4.77 -1.18
CA GLU A 140 -10.45 -3.84 -2.24
C GLU A 140 -9.55 -2.75 -1.67
N ARG A 141 -9.97 -2.04 -0.61
CA ARG A 141 -9.20 -0.94 -0.01
C ARG A 141 -7.83 -1.41 0.50
N LYS A 142 -7.77 -2.54 1.19
CA LYS A 142 -6.51 -3.16 1.66
C LYS A 142 -5.71 -3.88 0.57
N ARG A 143 -6.21 -3.92 -0.68
CA ARG A 143 -5.59 -4.64 -1.81
C ARG A 143 -5.30 -6.12 -1.51
N LEU A 144 -6.19 -6.80 -0.80
CA LEU A 144 -6.04 -8.19 -0.34
C LEU A 144 -6.53 -9.18 -1.39
N GLY A 145 -5.63 -9.77 -2.18
CA GLY A 145 -5.97 -10.78 -3.19
C GLY A 145 -6.23 -12.19 -2.66
N VAL A 146 -5.76 -12.52 -1.46
CA VAL A 146 -5.73 -13.91 -0.95
C VAL A 146 -6.95 -14.25 -0.09
N PHE A 147 -7.44 -15.48 -0.21
CA PHE A 147 -8.57 -16.02 0.57
C PHE A 147 -8.13 -16.56 1.94
N GLY A 148 -9.08 -16.75 2.86
CA GLY A 148 -8.83 -17.19 4.24
C GLY A 148 -8.56 -16.03 5.21
N ILE A 149 -7.82 -16.31 6.30
CA ILE A 149 -7.55 -15.34 7.38
C ILE A 149 -6.56 -14.28 6.86
N THR A 150 -6.95 -13.01 6.84
CA THR A 150 -6.11 -11.93 6.30
C THR A 150 -5.36 -11.11 7.35
N SER A 151 -5.80 -11.18 8.61
CA SER A 151 -5.17 -10.54 9.76
C SER A 151 -5.61 -11.25 11.05
N TYR A 152 -4.84 -11.11 12.11
CA TYR A 152 -5.21 -11.54 13.46
C TYR A 152 -4.72 -10.52 14.48
N ASP A 153 -5.39 -10.47 15.62
CA ASP A 153 -4.93 -9.76 16.80
C ASP A 153 -4.40 -10.76 17.85
N PHE A 154 -3.44 -10.33 18.66
CA PHE A 154 -2.74 -11.20 19.60
C PHE A 154 -2.40 -10.49 20.91
N HIS A 155 -2.79 -11.10 22.02
CA HIS A 155 -2.44 -10.63 23.35
C HIS A 155 -1.36 -11.51 23.99
N SER A 156 -0.15 -10.97 24.14
CA SER A 156 1.06 -11.70 24.53
C SER A 156 0.98 -12.45 25.86
N GLU A 157 0.38 -11.85 26.90
CA GLU A 157 0.36 -12.46 28.23
C GLU A 157 -0.63 -13.63 28.32
N SER A 158 -1.82 -13.46 27.75
CA SER A 158 -2.86 -14.49 27.73
C SER A 158 -2.68 -15.51 26.61
N GLY A 159 -1.85 -15.22 25.60
CA GLY A 159 -1.72 -16.05 24.41
C GLY A 159 -2.99 -16.11 23.56
N LEU A 160 -3.88 -15.12 23.68
CA LEU A 160 -5.16 -15.07 22.97
C LEU A 160 -4.96 -14.57 21.54
N PHE A 161 -5.49 -15.32 20.58
CA PHE A 161 -5.62 -14.92 19.18
C PHE A 161 -7.08 -14.61 18.88
N LEU A 162 -7.34 -13.53 18.16
CA LEU A 162 -8.67 -13.12 17.68
C LEU A 162 -8.59 -12.83 16.18
N PHE A 163 -9.49 -13.41 15.38
CA PHE A 163 -9.47 -13.23 13.93
C PHE A 163 -10.85 -13.44 13.29
N GLN A 164 -11.02 -12.88 12.10
CA GLN A 164 -12.21 -13.04 11.28
C GLN A 164 -12.05 -14.22 10.31
N ALA A 165 -13.12 -15.00 10.16
CA ALA A 165 -13.23 -16.08 9.18
C ALA A 165 -14.72 -16.39 8.89
N SER A 166 -15.05 -16.81 7.67
CA SER A 166 -16.42 -17.19 7.25
C SER A 166 -17.52 -16.20 7.65
N ASN A 167 -17.28 -14.88 7.54
CA ASN A 167 -18.15 -13.78 8.01
C ASN A 167 -18.47 -13.78 9.54
N SER A 168 -17.70 -14.52 10.36
CA SER A 168 -17.83 -14.61 11.82
C SER A 168 -16.48 -14.35 12.50
N LEU A 169 -16.48 -14.34 13.83
CA LEU A 169 -15.30 -14.10 14.66
C LEU A 169 -14.92 -15.38 15.41
N PHE A 170 -13.62 -15.65 15.45
CA PHE A 170 -13.05 -16.84 16.07
C PHE A 170 -11.91 -16.46 16.99
N HIS A 171 -11.70 -17.28 18.02
CA HIS A 171 -10.55 -17.15 18.89
C HIS A 171 -9.89 -18.50 19.20
N CYS A 172 -8.62 -18.45 19.56
CA CYS A 172 -7.87 -19.59 20.10
C CYS A 172 -6.81 -19.11 21.10
N ARG A 173 -6.22 -20.02 21.87
CA ARG A 173 -5.23 -19.69 22.91
C ARG A 173 -4.00 -20.58 22.74
N ASP A 174 -2.82 -19.96 22.60
CA ASP A 174 -1.52 -20.66 22.54
C ASP A 174 -0.38 -19.77 23.03
N GLY A 175 0.55 -20.35 23.79
CA GLY A 175 1.56 -19.59 24.51
C GLY A 175 1.00 -18.83 25.71
N GLY A 176 1.82 -17.93 26.27
CA GLY A 176 1.49 -17.23 27.51
C GLY A 176 1.27 -18.21 28.66
N LYS A 177 0.21 -17.97 29.46
CA LYS A 177 -0.15 -18.83 30.61
C LYS A 177 -0.78 -20.18 30.23
N ASN A 178 -1.14 -20.41 28.97
CA ASN A 178 -1.83 -21.64 28.53
C ASN A 178 -0.87 -22.77 28.11
N GLY A 179 0.44 -22.52 28.09
CA GLY A 179 1.41 -23.44 27.52
C GLY A 179 1.37 -23.48 25.99
N PHE A 180 2.18 -24.35 25.38
CA PHE A 180 2.32 -24.43 23.92
C PHE A 180 1.71 -25.71 23.36
N MET A 181 0.80 -25.59 22.40
CA MET A 181 0.17 -26.74 21.73
C MET A 181 1.20 -27.57 20.95
N VAL A 182 0.93 -28.87 20.80
CA VAL A 182 1.77 -29.78 19.98
C VAL A 182 1.01 -30.32 18.75
N SER A 183 -0.32 -30.30 18.80
CA SER A 183 -1.23 -30.64 17.70
C SER A 183 -2.13 -29.45 17.34
N PRO A 184 -2.64 -29.37 16.11
CA PRO A 184 -3.60 -28.35 15.72
C PRO A 184 -4.83 -28.33 16.64
N MET A 185 -5.42 -27.15 16.81
CA MET A 185 -6.62 -26.96 17.63
C MET A 185 -7.80 -26.47 16.79
N LYS A 186 -9.01 -26.75 17.24
CA LYS A 186 -10.21 -26.15 16.64
C LYS A 186 -10.39 -24.73 17.18
N PRO A 187 -10.51 -23.71 16.32
CA PRO A 187 -10.84 -22.39 16.80
C PRO A 187 -12.26 -22.37 17.38
N LEU A 188 -12.47 -21.55 18.40
CA LEU A 188 -13.76 -21.38 19.06
C LEU A 188 -14.50 -20.22 18.40
N GLU A 189 -15.71 -20.49 17.92
CA GLU A 189 -16.57 -19.45 17.35
C GLU A 189 -17.15 -18.58 18.48
N ILE A 190 -17.08 -17.26 18.29
CA ILE A 190 -17.68 -16.30 19.20
C ILE A 190 -19.13 -16.06 18.77
N LYS A 191 -20.08 -16.57 19.55
CA LYS A 191 -21.52 -16.34 19.32
C LYS A 191 -21.86 -14.86 19.42
N THR A 192 -22.91 -14.44 18.72
CA THR A 192 -23.38 -13.05 18.74
C THR A 192 -24.89 -12.93 18.60
N GLN A 193 -25.45 -11.86 19.14
CA GLN A 193 -26.84 -11.44 18.91
C GLN A 193 -26.99 -10.56 17.66
N CYS A 194 -25.89 -10.04 17.12
CA CYS A 194 -25.87 -9.23 15.91
C CYS A 194 -26.23 -10.07 14.67
N THR A 195 -27.04 -9.50 13.78
CA THR A 195 -27.45 -10.17 12.53
C THR A 195 -26.55 -9.83 11.33
N GLY A 196 -25.84 -8.71 11.38
CA GLY A 196 -24.89 -8.27 10.35
C GLY A 196 -23.46 -8.82 10.57
N PRO A 197 -22.53 -8.59 9.63
CA PRO A 197 -21.13 -8.94 9.81
C PRO A 197 -20.51 -8.16 10.99
N ARG A 198 -19.49 -8.75 11.61
CA ARG A 198 -18.71 -8.13 12.69
C ARG A 198 -17.33 -7.82 12.14
N MET A 199 -17.07 -6.55 11.86
CA MET A 199 -15.85 -6.08 11.19
C MET A 199 -14.85 -5.52 12.19
N ASP A 200 -13.57 -5.46 11.79
CA ASP A 200 -12.47 -4.87 12.54
C ASP A 200 -12.39 -5.32 14.03
N PRO A 201 -12.28 -6.64 14.31
CA PRO A 201 -12.21 -7.13 15.68
C PRO A 201 -10.86 -6.81 16.35
N LYS A 202 -10.89 -6.33 17.60
CA LYS A 202 -9.67 -6.04 18.39
C LYS A 202 -9.80 -6.46 19.85
N ILE A 203 -8.77 -7.11 20.38
CA ILE A 203 -8.65 -7.47 21.79
C ILE A 203 -8.37 -6.20 22.59
N CYS A 204 -9.01 -6.05 23.75
CA CYS A 204 -8.66 -4.98 24.69
C CYS A 204 -7.27 -5.26 25.29
N PRO A 205 -6.27 -4.37 25.09
CA PRO A 205 -4.91 -4.62 25.60
C PRO A 205 -4.84 -4.63 27.13
N ALA A 206 -5.72 -3.87 27.80
CA ALA A 206 -5.79 -3.80 29.25
C ALA A 206 -6.54 -4.99 29.89
N ASP A 207 -7.36 -5.71 29.11
CA ASP A 207 -8.14 -6.85 29.58
C ASP A 207 -8.49 -7.82 28.44
N PRO A 208 -7.77 -8.95 28.29
CA PRO A 208 -8.01 -9.87 27.18
C PRO A 208 -9.33 -10.64 27.28
N ALA A 209 -10.11 -10.47 28.36
CA ALA A 209 -11.48 -10.98 28.40
C ALA A 209 -12.41 -10.18 27.48
N PHE A 210 -12.09 -8.92 27.19
CA PHE A 210 -12.89 -8.04 26.34
C PHE A 210 -12.29 -7.88 24.94
N PHE A 211 -13.17 -7.75 23.96
CA PHE A 211 -12.83 -7.38 22.60
C PHE A 211 -13.93 -6.46 22.05
N SER A 212 -13.60 -5.73 21.00
CA SER A 212 -14.53 -4.85 20.28
C SER A 212 -14.63 -5.23 18.82
N PHE A 213 -15.70 -4.78 18.17
CA PHE A 213 -15.92 -4.91 16.74
C PHE A 213 -16.90 -3.84 16.27
N ILE A 214 -16.97 -3.65 14.95
CA ILE A 214 -17.99 -2.84 14.29
C ILE A 214 -19.11 -3.75 13.81
N ASN A 215 -20.36 -3.35 14.05
CA ASN A 215 -21.53 -3.98 13.47
C ASN A 215 -22.54 -2.92 13.07
N ASN A 216 -22.97 -2.93 11.79
CA ASN A 216 -23.87 -1.94 11.21
C ASN A 216 -23.43 -0.50 11.51
N ASN A 217 -22.16 -0.19 11.25
CA ASN A 217 -21.54 1.13 11.43
C ASN A 217 -21.52 1.69 12.87
N ASP A 218 -21.72 0.85 13.89
CA ASP A 218 -21.58 1.22 15.29
C ASP A 218 -20.56 0.33 16.02
N LEU A 219 -19.99 0.88 17.08
CA LEU A 219 -19.02 0.23 17.96
C LEU A 219 -19.73 -0.68 18.97
N TRP A 220 -19.23 -1.90 19.09
CA TRP A 220 -19.66 -2.89 20.06
C TRP A 220 -18.48 -3.41 20.88
N VAL A 221 -18.78 -3.81 22.11
CA VAL A 221 -17.86 -4.51 23.01
C VAL A 221 -18.50 -5.82 23.43
N ALA A 222 -17.69 -6.87 23.53
CA ALA A 222 -18.11 -8.16 24.00
C ALA A 222 -17.04 -8.80 24.89
N ASN A 223 -17.49 -9.70 25.74
CA ASN A 223 -16.62 -10.48 26.62
C ASN A 223 -16.57 -11.93 26.15
N ILE A 224 -15.38 -12.44 25.82
CA ILE A 224 -15.20 -13.81 25.28
C ILE A 224 -15.52 -14.90 26.31
N GLU A 225 -15.39 -14.61 27.61
CA GLU A 225 -15.52 -15.59 28.68
C GLU A 225 -16.97 -15.68 29.18
N THR A 226 -17.65 -14.54 29.31
CA THR A 226 -19.04 -14.48 29.78
C THR A 226 -20.06 -14.54 28.64
N GLY A 227 -19.66 -14.18 27.42
CA GLY A 227 -20.55 -14.02 26.27
C GLY A 227 -21.43 -12.77 26.34
N GLU A 228 -21.21 -11.85 27.29
CA GLU A 228 -21.91 -10.56 27.31
C GLU A 228 -21.52 -9.73 26.08
N GLU A 229 -22.52 -9.17 25.40
CA GLU A 229 -22.34 -8.23 24.30
C GLU A 229 -23.07 -6.92 24.60
N ARG A 230 -22.42 -5.79 24.29
CA ARG A 230 -22.93 -4.45 24.54
C ARG A 230 -22.65 -3.54 23.34
N ARG A 231 -23.71 -2.91 22.83
CA ARG A 231 -23.60 -1.81 21.87
C ARG A 231 -23.15 -0.54 22.60
N MET A 232 -22.09 0.09 22.10
CA MET A 232 -21.47 1.27 22.72
C MET A 232 -21.95 2.57 22.08
N THR A 233 -22.19 2.58 20.77
CA THR A 233 -22.65 3.75 20.02
C THR A 233 -23.98 3.47 19.32
N TYR A 234 -24.78 4.52 19.11
CA TYR A 234 -26.13 4.43 18.55
C TYR A 234 -26.32 5.44 17.40
N CYS A 235 -25.26 5.68 16.63
CA CYS A 235 -25.24 6.70 15.59
C CYS A 235 -25.99 6.25 14.34
N HIS A 236 -25.89 4.95 14.03
CA HIS A 236 -26.56 4.32 12.90
C HIS A 236 -27.87 3.65 13.38
N LYS A 237 -28.98 3.86 12.69
CA LYS A 237 -30.29 3.27 13.01
C LYS A 237 -30.44 1.83 12.51
N GLY A 238 -29.43 1.30 11.81
CA GLY A 238 -29.45 -0.06 11.26
C GLY A 238 -30.27 -0.15 9.97
N LEU A 239 -30.51 0.98 9.31
CA LEU A 239 -31.15 1.01 8.00
C LEU A 239 -30.12 0.65 6.94
N SER A 240 -30.52 -0.14 5.95
CA SER A 240 -29.62 -0.50 4.83
C SER A 240 -29.43 0.64 3.83
N ASN A 241 -30.24 1.70 3.92
CA ASN A 241 -30.21 2.81 2.97
C ASN A 241 -29.26 3.92 3.45
N VAL A 242 -28.14 4.08 2.73
CA VAL A 242 -27.10 5.09 3.00
C VAL A 242 -27.64 6.53 2.91
N LEU A 243 -28.77 6.75 2.22
CA LEU A 243 -29.44 8.05 2.16
C LEU A 243 -30.05 8.47 3.51
N ASP A 244 -30.68 7.52 4.21
CA ASP A 244 -31.50 7.80 5.40
C ASP A 244 -30.70 7.71 6.71
N ASP A 245 -29.52 7.12 6.66
CA ASP A 245 -28.69 6.78 7.83
C ASP A 245 -27.18 7.04 7.56
N PRO A 246 -26.76 8.32 7.44
CA PRO A 246 -25.43 8.69 6.96
C PRO A 246 -24.35 8.75 8.05
N LYS A 247 -24.68 8.37 9.29
CA LYS A 247 -23.76 8.49 10.43
C LYS A 247 -23.13 7.15 10.77
N SER A 248 -21.86 7.19 11.13
CA SER A 248 -21.11 6.01 11.57
C SER A 248 -20.20 6.34 12.76
N ALA A 249 -19.84 5.31 13.53
CA ALA A 249 -18.98 5.42 14.68
C ALA A 249 -17.95 4.27 14.71
N GLY A 250 -16.67 4.63 14.82
CA GLY A 250 -15.58 3.66 14.82
C GLY A 250 -15.17 3.15 13.44
N VAL A 251 -15.68 3.76 12.37
CA VAL A 251 -15.45 3.37 10.97
C VAL A 251 -14.60 4.42 10.26
N ALA A 252 -13.65 3.98 9.43
CA ALA A 252 -12.97 4.87 8.49
C ALA A 252 -13.78 4.97 7.20
N THR A 253 -14.04 6.20 6.71
CA THR A 253 -14.78 6.42 5.45
C THR A 253 -13.97 6.06 4.20
N PHE A 254 -14.63 6.08 3.04
CA PHE A 254 -14.06 5.68 1.75
C PHE A 254 -12.67 6.32 1.49
N VAL A 255 -12.58 7.66 1.52
CA VAL A 255 -11.32 8.38 1.26
C VAL A 255 -10.24 8.02 2.27
N ILE A 256 -10.59 7.85 3.54
CA ILE A 256 -9.61 7.50 4.57
C ILE A 256 -9.06 6.08 4.39
N GLN A 257 -9.89 5.15 3.92
CA GLN A 257 -9.44 3.80 3.59
C GLN A 257 -8.60 3.76 2.30
N GLU A 258 -9.04 4.46 1.23
CA GLU A 258 -8.40 4.38 -0.09
C GLU A 258 -7.13 5.25 -0.19
N GLU A 259 -7.14 6.45 0.40
CA GLU A 259 -6.10 7.46 0.14
C GLU A 259 -5.12 7.67 1.29
N PHE A 260 -5.48 7.19 2.48
CA PHE A 260 -4.68 7.37 3.69
C PHE A 260 -4.27 6.04 4.34
N ASP A 261 -4.65 4.88 3.77
CA ASP A 261 -4.33 3.54 4.30
C ASP A 261 -4.76 3.34 5.77
N ARG A 262 -5.82 4.03 6.23
CA ARG A 262 -6.35 3.86 7.59
C ARG A 262 -7.69 3.13 7.54
N PHE A 263 -7.67 1.88 7.97
CA PHE A 263 -8.82 0.95 7.86
C PHE A 263 -9.64 0.81 9.13
N THR A 264 -9.45 1.70 10.10
CA THR A 264 -10.17 1.69 11.37
C THR A 264 -10.45 3.10 11.85
N GLY A 265 -11.56 3.28 12.57
CA GLY A 265 -11.92 4.54 13.23
C GLY A 265 -11.99 4.41 14.76
N TYR A 266 -11.43 3.36 15.38
CA TYR A 266 -11.44 3.24 16.85
C TYR A 266 -10.18 2.59 17.44
N TRP A 267 -9.84 2.98 18.68
CA TRP A 267 -8.60 2.60 19.36
C TRP A 267 -8.82 2.38 20.86
N TRP A 268 -8.54 1.16 21.33
CA TRP A 268 -8.53 0.82 22.75
C TRP A 268 -7.47 1.60 23.51
N CYS A 269 -7.84 2.11 24.69
CA CYS A 269 -6.86 2.55 25.68
C CYS A 269 -6.06 1.33 26.16
N PRO A 270 -4.71 1.40 26.20
CA PRO A 270 -3.87 0.26 26.55
C PRO A 270 -3.88 -0.05 28.06
N THR A 271 -4.36 0.88 28.88
CA THR A 271 -4.47 0.75 30.33
C THR A 271 -5.92 0.82 30.77
N ALA A 272 -6.19 0.30 31.97
CA ALA A 272 -7.47 0.44 32.64
C ALA A 272 -7.31 1.32 33.88
N SER A 273 -8.32 2.13 34.18
CA SER A 273 -8.35 2.95 35.40
C SER A 273 -9.21 2.28 36.48
N THR A 274 -8.74 2.30 37.73
CA THR A 274 -9.51 1.88 38.92
C THR A 274 -9.99 3.07 39.75
N GLU A 275 -9.97 4.28 39.19
CA GLU A 275 -10.37 5.49 39.90
C GLU A 275 -11.87 5.49 40.23
N GLY A 276 -12.18 5.73 41.51
CA GLY A 276 -13.54 5.88 42.03
C GLY A 276 -14.11 4.67 42.80
N SER A 277 -13.54 3.47 42.66
CA SER A 277 -13.84 2.29 43.50
C SER A 277 -12.81 1.18 43.22
N GLU A 278 -12.25 0.56 44.27
CA GLU A 278 -11.33 -0.59 44.11
C GLU A 278 -11.98 -1.78 43.38
N ASP A 279 -13.31 -1.86 43.39
CA ASP A 279 -14.08 -2.98 42.82
C ASP A 279 -14.50 -2.79 41.36
N LEU A 280 -14.21 -1.63 40.74
CA LEU A 280 -14.63 -1.33 39.37
C LEU A 280 -13.43 -0.93 38.49
N LYS A 281 -13.28 -1.66 37.38
CA LYS A 281 -12.28 -1.39 36.35
C LYS A 281 -12.93 -0.61 35.20
N THR A 282 -12.38 0.57 34.90
CA THR A 282 -12.81 1.46 33.81
C THR A 282 -11.95 1.22 32.57
N LEU A 283 -12.62 0.91 31.46
CA LEU A 283 -12.02 0.69 30.15
C LEU A 283 -12.51 1.78 29.18
N ARG A 284 -11.65 2.16 28.23
CA ARG A 284 -11.91 3.28 27.31
C ARG A 284 -11.57 2.92 25.88
N ILE A 285 -12.36 3.45 24.94
CA ILE A 285 -12.14 3.35 23.50
C ILE A 285 -12.28 4.75 22.91
N LEU A 286 -11.20 5.27 22.32
CA LEU A 286 -11.27 6.45 21.45
C LEU A 286 -11.89 6.03 20.14
N TYR A 287 -12.82 6.80 19.60
CA TYR A 287 -13.37 6.53 18.28
C TYR A 287 -13.69 7.81 17.51
N GLU A 288 -13.71 7.69 16.20
CA GLU A 288 -14.17 8.74 15.29
C GLU A 288 -15.65 8.52 14.98
N GLU A 289 -16.44 9.57 15.18
CA GLU A 289 -17.81 9.66 14.71
C GLU A 289 -17.83 10.50 13.43
N VAL A 290 -18.56 10.01 12.43
CA VAL A 290 -18.62 10.60 11.10
C VAL A 290 -20.05 10.83 10.67
N ASP A 291 -20.29 11.95 9.99
CA ASP A 291 -21.55 12.30 9.34
C ASP A 291 -21.33 12.60 7.85
N GLU A 292 -21.77 11.67 6.99
CA GLU A 292 -21.65 11.76 5.53
C GLU A 292 -22.89 12.39 4.87
N SER A 293 -23.78 13.06 5.63
CA SER A 293 -25.06 13.61 5.10
C SER A 293 -24.87 14.50 3.88
N GLU A 294 -23.81 15.32 3.91
CA GLU A 294 -23.48 16.32 2.90
C GLU A 294 -22.55 15.81 1.79
N VAL A 295 -22.11 14.55 1.87
CA VAL A 295 -21.24 13.92 0.87
C VAL A 295 -22.10 13.43 -0.29
N GLU A 296 -21.65 13.69 -1.52
CA GLU A 296 -22.33 13.26 -2.74
C GLU A 296 -22.57 11.75 -2.73
N ILE A 297 -23.72 11.33 -3.26
CA ILE A 297 -24.02 9.93 -3.50
C ILE A 297 -23.86 9.60 -4.98
N ILE A 298 -23.10 8.56 -5.25
CA ILE A 298 -22.99 7.93 -6.56
C ILE A 298 -23.60 6.53 -6.53
N HIS A 299 -23.89 6.00 -7.72
CA HIS A 299 -24.42 4.65 -7.89
C HIS A 299 -23.45 3.82 -8.71
N VAL A 300 -22.98 2.71 -8.13
CA VAL A 300 -22.09 1.74 -8.80
C VAL A 300 -22.90 0.47 -9.06
N PRO A 301 -22.78 -0.18 -10.24
CA PRO A 301 -23.47 -1.44 -10.50
C PRO A 301 -23.23 -2.48 -9.40
N SER A 302 -24.28 -3.19 -8.99
CA SER A 302 -24.17 -4.26 -8.01
C SER A 302 -23.52 -5.51 -8.65
N PRO A 303 -22.69 -6.29 -7.94
CA PRO A 303 -22.10 -7.52 -8.48
C PRO A 303 -23.12 -8.58 -8.90
N ALA A 304 -24.32 -8.57 -8.30
CA ALA A 304 -25.43 -9.42 -8.71
C ALA A 304 -26.10 -8.85 -9.98
N LEU A 305 -25.43 -9.00 -11.13
CA LEU A 305 -25.82 -8.36 -12.39
C LEU A 305 -27.24 -8.71 -12.84
N GLU A 306 -27.73 -9.92 -12.54
CA GLU A 306 -29.09 -10.37 -12.85
C GLU A 306 -30.17 -9.54 -12.14
N GLU A 307 -29.85 -8.96 -10.97
CA GLU A 307 -30.77 -8.09 -10.25
C GLU A 307 -30.95 -6.73 -10.94
N ARG A 308 -29.98 -6.31 -11.76
CA ARG A 308 -29.96 -5.01 -12.46
C ARG A 308 -30.15 -3.84 -11.49
N LYS A 309 -29.50 -3.92 -10.33
CA LYS A 309 -29.46 -2.88 -9.32
C LYS A 309 -28.09 -2.21 -9.24
N THR A 310 -28.05 -1.13 -8.48
CA THR A 310 -26.84 -0.41 -8.11
C THR A 310 -26.73 -0.35 -6.59
N ASP A 311 -25.51 -0.24 -6.11
CA ASP A 311 -25.19 0.07 -4.73
C ASP A 311 -24.87 1.57 -4.62
N SER A 312 -25.41 2.25 -3.61
CA SER A 312 -25.15 3.67 -3.35
C SER A 312 -23.86 3.84 -2.53
N TYR A 313 -22.99 4.76 -2.95
CA TYR A 313 -21.74 5.11 -2.26
C TYR A 313 -21.72 6.59 -1.90
N ARG A 314 -21.24 6.91 -0.71
CA ARG A 314 -20.78 8.26 -0.37
C ARG A 314 -19.40 8.44 -1.00
N TYR A 315 -19.28 9.38 -1.93
CA TYR A 315 -18.05 9.60 -2.69
C TYR A 315 -17.78 11.10 -2.81
N PRO A 316 -16.86 11.65 -2.00
CA PRO A 316 -16.51 13.06 -2.08
C PRO A 316 -15.60 13.29 -3.28
N ARG A 317 -16.16 13.79 -4.39
CA ARG A 317 -15.35 14.24 -5.54
C ARG A 317 -14.52 15.45 -5.14
N THR A 318 -13.37 15.62 -5.80
CA THR A 318 -12.53 16.82 -5.62
C THR A 318 -13.33 18.12 -5.76
N GLY A 319 -13.10 19.05 -4.84
CA GLY A 319 -13.87 20.29 -4.69
C GLY A 319 -15.17 20.16 -3.87
N ASP A 320 -15.78 18.98 -3.78
CA ASP A 320 -17.00 18.77 -3.00
C ASP A 320 -16.71 18.61 -1.49
N LYS A 321 -17.75 18.39 -0.68
CA LYS A 321 -17.62 18.26 0.77
C LYS A 321 -17.12 16.87 1.18
N ASN A 322 -16.11 16.84 2.05
CA ASN A 322 -15.80 15.65 2.85
C ASN A 322 -16.83 15.44 3.98
N PRO A 323 -16.83 14.25 4.61
CA PRO A 323 -17.64 14.00 5.80
C PRO A 323 -17.32 14.97 6.94
N LYS A 324 -18.32 15.28 7.77
CA LYS A 324 -18.07 15.96 9.05
C LYS A 324 -17.54 14.92 10.04
N ILE A 325 -16.46 15.25 10.74
CA ILE A 325 -15.77 14.33 11.64
C ILE A 325 -15.66 14.91 13.05
N THR A 326 -15.64 14.03 14.05
CA THR A 326 -15.29 14.36 15.44
C THR A 326 -14.69 13.15 16.14
N LEU A 327 -13.80 13.38 17.11
CA LEU A 327 -13.34 12.34 18.03
C LEU A 327 -14.25 12.29 19.26
N LYS A 328 -14.53 11.08 19.72
CA LYS A 328 -15.35 10.76 20.89
C LYS A 328 -14.72 9.64 21.69
N LEU A 329 -15.21 9.45 22.92
CA LEU A 329 -14.63 8.50 23.87
C LEU A 329 -15.73 7.65 24.49
N ALA A 330 -15.75 6.36 24.18
CA ALA A 330 -16.61 5.39 24.84
C ALA A 330 -15.93 4.88 26.11
N GLU A 331 -16.58 5.06 27.27
CA GLU A 331 -16.10 4.60 28.57
C GLU A 331 -17.07 3.58 29.15
N PHE A 332 -16.56 2.49 29.72
CA PHE A 332 -17.41 1.54 30.46
C PHE A 332 -16.70 0.97 31.67
N LYS A 333 -17.48 0.63 32.69
CA LYS A 333 -17.00 0.04 33.94
C LYS A 333 -17.39 -1.41 34.04
N THR A 334 -16.47 -2.21 34.56
CA THR A 334 -16.61 -3.65 34.73
C THR A 334 -16.40 -4.01 36.19
N ASP A 335 -17.20 -4.95 36.69
CA ASP A 335 -17.00 -5.50 38.04
C ASP A 335 -15.91 -6.57 38.04
N ASN A 336 -15.56 -7.06 39.25
CA ASN A 336 -14.58 -8.13 39.43
C ASN A 336 -14.95 -9.47 38.75
N LYS A 337 -16.17 -9.62 38.22
CA LYS A 337 -16.63 -10.78 37.46
C LYS A 337 -16.60 -10.54 35.95
N GLY A 338 -16.12 -9.38 35.49
CA GLY A 338 -16.07 -9.03 34.08
C GLY A 338 -17.43 -8.67 33.49
N LYS A 339 -18.43 -8.32 34.32
CA LYS A 339 -19.73 -7.84 33.84
C LYS A 339 -19.70 -6.33 33.61
N ILE A 340 -20.29 -5.87 32.51
CA ILE A 340 -20.43 -4.43 32.24
C ILE A 340 -21.51 -3.83 33.15
N VAL A 341 -21.09 -2.93 34.04
CA VAL A 341 -21.96 -2.28 35.04
C VAL A 341 -22.57 -1.00 34.49
N CYS A 342 -21.78 -0.20 33.80
CA CYS A 342 -22.23 1.02 33.14
C CYS A 342 -21.39 1.29 31.89
N ALA A 343 -22.00 1.94 30.89
CA ALA A 343 -21.36 2.44 29.69
C ALA A 343 -21.79 3.89 29.50
N GLN A 344 -20.86 4.74 29.08
CA GLN A 344 -21.07 6.16 28.89
C GLN A 344 -20.34 6.59 27.60
N ASP A 345 -21.09 7.22 26.72
CA ASP A 345 -20.53 7.90 25.57
C ASP A 345 -20.12 9.32 25.96
N LYS A 346 -18.97 9.77 25.47
CA LYS A 346 -18.39 11.09 25.78
C LYS A 346 -17.95 11.79 24.50
N GLU A 347 -18.10 13.10 24.48
CA GLU A 347 -17.71 13.98 23.39
C GLU A 347 -16.75 15.07 23.88
N LEU A 348 -16.04 15.71 22.95
CA LEU A 348 -15.17 16.84 23.28
C LEU A 348 -16.00 17.97 23.94
N VAL A 349 -15.42 18.61 24.95
CA VAL A 349 -16.06 19.71 25.70
C VAL A 349 -16.53 20.86 24.80
N GLN A 350 -15.80 21.10 23.70
CA GLN A 350 -16.14 22.04 22.64
C GLN A 350 -16.19 21.30 21.28
N PRO A 351 -16.96 21.78 20.29
CA PRO A 351 -17.05 21.13 18.99
C PRO A 351 -15.68 20.94 18.32
N PHE A 352 -15.48 19.80 17.65
CA PHE A 352 -14.21 19.48 16.96
C PHE A 352 -13.77 20.60 16.00
N ALA A 353 -14.68 21.10 15.16
CA ALA A 353 -14.40 22.18 14.22
C ALA A 353 -14.13 23.54 14.88
N ALA A 354 -14.46 23.71 16.17
CA ALA A 354 -14.08 24.91 16.93
C ALA A 354 -12.67 24.76 17.52
N LEU A 355 -12.32 23.57 18.01
CA LEU A 355 -10.99 23.25 18.54
C LEU A 355 -9.93 23.13 17.44
N PHE A 356 -10.31 22.65 16.25
CA PHE A 356 -9.41 22.35 15.13
C PHE A 356 -10.01 22.82 13.80
N PRO A 357 -10.14 24.14 13.57
CA PRO A 357 -10.96 24.71 12.48
C PRO A 357 -10.46 24.43 11.07
N THR A 358 -9.16 24.13 10.91
CA THR A 358 -8.55 23.87 9.60
C THR A 358 -8.42 22.38 9.29
N VAL A 359 -8.80 21.50 10.22
CA VAL A 359 -8.59 20.06 10.10
C VAL A 359 -9.71 19.44 9.27
N GLU A 360 -9.31 18.77 8.20
CA GLU A 360 -10.21 18.09 7.27
C GLU A 360 -10.15 16.56 7.46
N TYR A 361 -8.97 16.02 7.77
CA TYR A 361 -8.74 14.57 7.86
C TYR A 361 -8.08 14.17 9.19
N ILE A 362 -8.61 13.12 9.82
CA ILE A 362 -7.91 12.39 10.89
C ILE A 362 -7.10 11.26 10.24
N ALA A 363 -5.83 11.56 9.96
CA ALA A 363 -4.93 10.66 9.24
C ALA A 363 -4.57 9.42 10.07
N ARG A 364 -4.27 9.58 11.36
CA ARG A 364 -3.95 8.49 12.31
C ARG A 364 -4.44 8.87 13.70
N ALA A 365 -4.68 7.89 14.55
CA ALA A 365 -4.91 8.12 15.98
C ALA A 365 -4.52 6.89 16.79
N GLY A 366 -4.45 7.05 18.11
CA GLY A 366 -4.11 6.00 19.05
C GLY A 366 -3.99 6.54 20.48
N TRP A 367 -3.21 5.84 21.30
CA TRP A 367 -2.95 6.20 22.69
C TRP A 367 -1.46 6.22 22.99
N THR A 368 -1.05 7.04 23.96
CA THR A 368 0.24 6.88 24.63
C THR A 368 0.25 5.55 25.38
N ARG A 369 1.43 4.95 25.57
CA ARG A 369 1.56 3.58 26.11
C ARG A 369 1.02 3.42 27.53
N ASP A 370 1.01 4.49 28.30
CA ASP A 370 0.44 4.59 29.65
C ASP A 370 -1.07 4.90 29.66
N GLY A 371 -1.65 5.21 28.51
CA GLY A 371 -3.06 5.61 28.36
C GLY A 371 -3.39 7.00 28.92
N LYS A 372 -2.37 7.82 29.24
CA LYS A 372 -2.56 9.18 29.78
C LYS A 372 -3.18 10.14 28.75
N TYR A 373 -2.81 9.98 27.48
CA TYR A 373 -3.35 10.77 26.38
C TYR A 373 -3.77 9.87 25.21
N ALA A 374 -4.93 10.16 24.63
CA ALA A 374 -5.16 9.83 23.24
C ALA A 374 -4.28 10.73 22.37
N TRP A 375 -3.92 10.29 21.17
CA TRP A 375 -3.22 11.12 20.18
C TRP A 375 -3.86 10.99 18.80
N ALA A 376 -3.73 12.03 17.99
CA ALA A 376 -4.18 12.04 16.60
C ALA A 376 -3.24 12.85 15.69
N MET A 377 -3.11 12.41 14.45
CA MET A 377 -2.48 13.15 13.35
C MET A 377 -3.58 13.77 12.51
N PHE A 378 -3.61 15.09 12.46
CA PHE A 378 -4.58 15.88 11.71
C PHE A 378 -3.93 16.46 10.47
N LEU A 379 -4.70 16.50 9.38
CA LEU A 379 -4.32 17.16 8.14
C LEU A 379 -5.35 18.22 7.76
N ASP A 380 -4.85 19.31 7.19
CA ASP A 380 -5.67 20.28 6.48
C ASP A 380 -6.12 19.74 5.11
N ARG A 381 -7.08 20.44 4.50
CA ARG A 381 -7.66 20.02 3.22
C ARG A 381 -6.64 19.97 2.06
N PRO A 382 -5.76 20.97 1.88
CA PRO A 382 -4.66 20.90 0.90
C PRO A 382 -3.62 19.81 1.19
N GLN A 383 -3.63 19.21 2.37
CA GLN A 383 -2.66 18.22 2.84
C GLN A 383 -1.23 18.78 2.82
N GLN A 384 -1.08 20.02 3.27
CA GLN A 384 0.19 20.75 3.34
C GLN A 384 0.56 21.13 4.77
N ARG A 385 -0.32 20.87 5.74
CA ARG A 385 -0.10 21.07 7.16
C ARG A 385 -0.54 19.85 7.95
N LEU A 386 0.40 19.20 8.64
CA LEU A 386 0.14 18.11 9.57
C LEU A 386 0.35 18.58 11.01
N GLN A 387 -0.58 18.23 11.89
CA GLN A 387 -0.50 18.47 13.32
C GLN A 387 -0.61 17.15 14.09
N LEU A 388 0.32 16.90 15.00
CA LEU A 388 0.25 15.79 15.95
C LEU A 388 -0.24 16.32 17.29
N VAL A 389 -1.38 15.82 17.76
CA VAL A 389 -2.11 16.38 18.90
C VAL A 389 -2.32 15.32 19.97
N LEU A 390 -2.08 15.66 21.23
CA LEU A 390 -2.49 14.87 22.39
C LEU A 390 -3.84 15.37 22.92
N LEU A 391 -4.70 14.42 23.29
CA LEU A 391 -6.06 14.64 23.78
C LEU A 391 -6.19 13.94 25.15
N PRO A 392 -6.15 14.68 26.26
CA PRO A 392 -6.36 14.11 27.59
C PRO A 392 -7.80 13.55 27.71
N PRO A 393 -8.03 12.38 28.34
CA PRO A 393 -9.38 11.83 28.53
C PRO A 393 -10.35 12.78 29.25
N ALA A 394 -9.84 13.65 30.13
CA ALA A 394 -10.64 14.65 30.84
C ALA A 394 -11.22 15.75 29.92
N LEU A 395 -10.73 15.87 28.68
CA LEU A 395 -11.29 16.78 27.67
C LEU A 395 -12.63 16.27 27.13
N PHE A 396 -12.96 15.00 27.36
CA PHE A 396 -14.20 14.38 26.93
C PHE A 396 -15.22 14.36 28.07
N ILE A 397 -16.33 15.07 27.87
CA ILE A 397 -17.46 15.12 28.81
C ILE A 397 -18.57 14.15 28.37
N PRO A 398 -19.41 13.65 29.29
CA PRO A 398 -20.58 12.86 28.90
C PRO A 398 -21.43 13.61 27.88
N VAL A 399 -21.97 12.90 26.88
CA VAL A 399 -22.85 13.51 25.87
C VAL A 399 -24.05 14.16 26.56
N PRO A 400 -24.23 15.49 26.46
CA PRO A 400 -25.28 16.20 27.16
C PRO A 400 -26.63 16.08 26.44
N GLU A 401 -27.73 15.98 27.20
CA GLU A 401 -29.10 15.98 26.66
C GLU A 401 -29.56 17.38 26.26
N ASN A 402 -28.99 18.43 26.87
CA ASN A 402 -29.31 19.83 26.64
C ASN A 402 -28.14 20.76 27.00
N GLU A 403 -28.25 22.04 26.62
CA GLU A 403 -27.20 23.05 26.83
C GLU A 403 -26.92 23.37 28.31
N GLU A 404 -27.91 23.25 29.20
CA GLU A 404 -27.69 23.48 30.64
C GLU A 404 -26.78 22.39 31.23
N GLN A 405 -27.02 21.13 30.85
CA GLN A 405 -26.19 20.00 31.24
C GLN A 405 -24.80 20.07 30.62
N ARG A 406 -24.68 20.53 29.36
CA ARG A 406 -23.38 20.80 28.73
C ARG A 406 -22.58 21.80 29.57
N ALA A 407 -23.19 22.92 29.95
CA ALA A 407 -22.53 23.94 30.76
C ALA A 407 -22.15 23.42 32.16
N GLU A 408 -22.95 22.53 32.76
CA GLU A 408 -22.61 21.87 34.02
C GLU A 408 -21.39 20.95 33.87
N PHE A 409 -21.38 20.08 32.85
CA PHE A 409 -20.24 19.19 32.59
C PHE A 409 -18.98 19.96 32.21
N ALA A 410 -19.08 21.00 31.39
CA ALA A 410 -17.95 21.84 31.02
C ALA A 410 -17.28 22.50 32.24
N LYS A 411 -18.04 22.91 33.26
CA LYS A 411 -17.50 23.45 34.53
C LYS A 411 -16.69 22.43 35.32
N THR A 412 -16.91 21.13 35.11
CA THR A 412 -16.16 20.07 35.80
C THR A 412 -14.81 19.77 35.15
N VAL A 413 -14.59 20.24 33.91
CA VAL A 413 -13.32 20.09 33.21
C VAL A 413 -12.31 21.05 33.83
N PRO A 414 -11.17 20.57 34.37
CA PRO A 414 -10.16 21.45 34.95
C PRO A 414 -9.61 22.46 33.93
N GLU A 415 -9.38 23.70 34.34
CA GLU A 415 -8.93 24.78 33.44
C GLU A 415 -7.58 24.50 32.76
N ASN A 416 -6.75 23.64 33.38
CA ASN A 416 -5.44 23.23 32.86
C ASN A 416 -5.50 22.06 31.87
N VAL A 417 -6.67 21.43 31.69
CA VAL A 417 -6.89 20.40 30.67
C VAL A 417 -7.15 21.08 29.32
N GLN A 418 -6.39 20.70 28.31
CA GLN A 418 -6.50 21.21 26.94
C GLN A 418 -5.94 20.18 25.94
N PRO A 419 -6.22 20.35 24.64
CA PRO A 419 -5.40 19.75 23.59
C PRO A 419 -3.94 20.21 23.68
N PHE A 420 -3.00 19.36 23.24
CA PHE A 420 -1.60 19.73 23.11
C PHE A 420 -1.11 19.40 21.70
N VAL A 421 -0.87 20.41 20.86
CA VAL A 421 -0.25 20.24 19.54
C VAL A 421 1.26 20.10 19.74
N ILE A 422 1.74 18.85 19.82
CA ILE A 422 3.11 18.50 20.18
C ILE A 422 4.09 18.51 19.00
N TYR A 423 3.57 18.51 17.77
CA TYR A 423 4.37 18.62 16.57
C TYR A 423 3.53 19.19 15.44
N GLU A 424 4.15 20.02 14.59
CA GLU A 424 3.52 20.58 13.41
C GLU A 424 4.56 20.64 12.29
N GLU A 425 4.17 20.18 11.09
CA GLU A 425 4.99 20.25 9.90
C GLU A 425 4.19 20.81 8.73
N THR A 426 4.86 21.62 7.91
CA THR A 426 4.29 22.24 6.71
C THR A 426 5.19 22.01 5.51
N THR A 427 4.60 22.00 4.32
CA THR A 427 5.34 21.83 3.07
C THR A 427 4.66 22.56 1.92
N ASP A 428 5.48 23.00 0.96
CA ASP A 428 5.06 23.54 -0.33
C ASP A 428 4.83 22.46 -1.39
N VAL A 429 4.93 21.17 -1.05
CA VAL A 429 4.60 20.04 -1.94
C VAL A 429 3.29 19.39 -1.48
N TRP A 430 3.38 18.37 -0.62
CA TRP A 430 2.28 17.71 0.10
C TRP A 430 2.84 16.84 1.25
N ILE A 431 1.99 16.50 2.21
CA ILE A 431 2.33 15.58 3.30
C ILE A 431 2.04 14.13 2.88
N ASN A 432 3.09 13.31 2.88
CA ASN A 432 2.96 11.85 2.81
C ASN A 432 2.66 11.29 4.21
N VAL A 433 1.43 10.87 4.46
CA VAL A 433 1.04 10.27 5.75
C VAL A 433 1.77 8.94 5.95
N HIS A 434 2.26 8.73 7.18
CA HIS A 434 2.99 7.52 7.52
C HIS A 434 2.80 7.11 8.99
N ASP A 435 3.07 5.83 9.27
CA ASP A 435 2.68 5.16 10.53
C ASP A 435 3.67 5.37 11.69
N ILE A 436 4.85 5.93 11.42
CA ILE A 436 5.93 6.09 12.41
C ILE A 436 5.58 7.20 13.40
N PHE A 437 5.14 6.83 14.60
CA PHE A 437 5.11 7.67 15.79
C PHE A 437 5.31 6.80 17.02
N TYR A 438 6.36 7.09 17.80
CA TYR A 438 6.71 6.31 18.99
C TYR A 438 6.86 7.24 20.21
N PRO A 439 5.81 7.41 21.03
CA PRO A 439 5.91 8.15 22.28
C PRO A 439 6.61 7.32 23.36
N PHE A 440 7.64 7.90 23.99
CA PHE A 440 8.25 7.31 25.18
C PHE A 440 7.34 7.52 26.39
N ILE A 441 7.45 6.64 27.38
CA ILE A 441 6.76 6.81 28.67
C ILE A 441 7.46 7.95 29.42
N GLN A 442 6.67 8.89 29.94
CA GLN A 442 7.19 10.02 30.73
C GLN A 442 7.77 9.52 32.06
N PRO A 443 9.01 9.88 32.43
CA PRO A 443 9.55 9.57 33.75
C PRO A 443 8.73 10.24 34.86
N GLU A 444 8.65 9.60 36.02
CA GLU A 444 8.06 10.23 37.22
C GLU A 444 8.81 11.54 37.55
N GLY A 445 8.07 12.64 37.65
CA GLY A 445 8.62 13.97 37.91
C GLY A 445 8.91 14.85 36.68
N GLU A 446 8.79 14.31 35.46
CA GLU A 446 8.93 15.06 34.19
C GLU A 446 7.59 15.14 33.42
N GLU A 447 6.48 15.31 34.14
CA GLU A 447 5.12 15.25 33.56
C GLU A 447 4.81 16.37 32.55
N GLU A 448 5.63 17.42 32.53
CA GLU A 448 5.50 18.57 31.63
C GLU A 448 6.25 18.39 30.29
N GLU A 449 6.88 17.24 30.03
CA GLU A 449 7.60 16.98 28.79
C GLU A 449 7.16 15.66 28.14
N LEU A 450 7.09 15.63 26.81
CA LEU A 450 6.89 14.38 26.07
C LEU A 450 8.00 14.22 25.03
N CYS A 451 8.78 13.16 25.19
CA CYS A 451 9.76 12.72 24.19
C CYS A 451 9.14 11.66 23.27
N PHE A 452 9.40 11.74 21.97
CA PHE A 452 8.92 10.79 20.97
C PHE A 452 9.85 10.70 19.76
N ILE A 453 9.77 9.59 19.02
CA ILE A 453 10.37 9.45 17.68
C ILE A 453 9.30 9.60 16.61
N ARG A 454 9.58 10.41 15.60
CA ARG A 454 8.71 10.65 14.43
C ARG A 454 9.57 10.74 13.17
N ALA A 455 9.05 10.25 12.04
CA ALA A 455 9.67 10.53 10.74
C ALA A 455 9.11 11.83 10.13
N ASN A 456 9.91 12.52 9.32
CA ASN A 456 9.53 13.80 8.68
C ASN A 456 10.24 13.93 7.32
N GLU A 457 9.49 14.24 6.26
CA GLU A 457 10.02 14.53 4.90
C GLU A 457 10.23 16.03 4.65
N CYS A 458 9.39 16.88 5.24
CA CYS A 458 9.31 18.32 4.99
C CYS A 458 10.61 19.07 5.31
N LYS A 459 11.40 18.60 6.27
CA LYS A 459 12.62 19.31 6.69
C LYS A 459 13.74 19.30 5.65
N THR A 460 13.90 18.20 4.92
CA THR A 460 15.05 18.00 4.02
C THR A 460 14.64 17.65 2.59
N GLY A 461 13.37 17.27 2.38
CA GLY A 461 12.88 16.66 1.15
C GLY A 461 13.04 15.13 1.11
N PHE A 462 13.59 14.51 2.17
CA PHE A 462 13.65 13.05 2.33
C PHE A 462 13.16 12.64 3.71
N CYS A 463 12.53 11.47 3.80
CA CYS A 463 11.96 10.97 5.05
C CYS A 463 13.08 10.56 6.01
N HIS A 464 13.24 11.26 7.12
CA HIS A 464 14.25 10.94 8.15
C HIS A 464 13.62 10.83 9.54
N LEU A 465 14.26 10.09 10.43
CA LEU A 465 13.85 9.94 11.83
C LEU A 465 14.35 11.12 12.66
N TYR A 466 13.47 11.64 13.51
CA TYR A 466 13.77 12.69 14.48
C TYR A 466 13.32 12.23 15.88
N ARG A 467 14.16 12.49 16.89
CA ARG A 467 13.76 12.45 18.30
C ARG A 467 13.37 13.86 18.72
N VAL A 468 12.14 14.03 19.17
CA VAL A 468 11.56 15.33 19.52
C VAL A 468 11.13 15.29 20.97
N THR A 469 11.39 16.38 21.70
CA THR A 469 10.85 16.59 23.04
C THR A 469 10.02 17.87 23.05
N ALA A 470 8.73 17.73 23.29
CA ALA A 470 7.78 18.84 23.38
C ALA A 470 7.48 19.17 24.85
N ILE A 471 7.29 20.45 25.17
CA ILE A 471 6.92 20.92 26.51
C ILE A 471 5.39 21.09 26.59
N LEU A 472 4.75 20.29 27.43
CA LEU A 472 3.31 20.27 27.68
C LEU A 472 2.93 21.37 28.68
N LYS A 473 3.08 22.64 28.30
CA LYS A 473 2.70 23.76 29.17
C LYS A 473 1.17 23.86 29.25
N PRO A 474 0.55 23.67 30.44
CA PRO A 474 -0.89 23.86 30.58
C PRO A 474 -1.26 25.33 30.44
N GLY A 475 -2.25 25.63 29.61
CA GLY A 475 -2.95 26.91 29.59
C GLY A 475 -3.99 26.99 30.71
N SER A 476 -4.79 28.05 30.71
CA SER A 476 -6.00 28.18 31.54
C SER A 476 -7.16 28.52 30.62
N HIS A 477 -8.14 27.62 30.52
CA HIS A 477 -9.29 27.74 29.63
C HIS A 477 -10.59 27.66 30.44
N ASP A 478 -11.47 28.65 30.25
CA ASP A 478 -12.86 28.56 30.69
C ASP A 478 -13.66 27.79 29.65
N TRP A 479 -13.82 26.48 29.85
CA TRP A 479 -14.52 25.60 28.93
C TRP A 479 -16.03 25.83 28.82
N VAL A 480 -16.61 26.69 29.67
CA VAL A 480 -18.01 27.12 29.56
C VAL A 480 -18.17 28.16 28.45
N GLN A 481 -17.14 28.99 28.24
CA GLN A 481 -17.11 29.97 27.16
C GLN A 481 -16.82 29.26 25.82
N PRO A 482 -17.45 29.68 24.71
CA PRO A 482 -17.06 29.19 23.39
C PRO A 482 -15.58 29.46 23.13
N CYS A 483 -14.87 28.45 22.64
CA CYS A 483 -13.47 28.59 22.27
C CYS A 483 -13.34 29.57 21.09
N VAL A 484 -12.52 30.61 21.24
CA VAL A 484 -12.12 31.50 20.15
C VAL A 484 -10.71 31.09 19.74
N HIS A 485 -10.60 30.40 18.61
CA HIS A 485 -9.33 29.85 18.15
C HIS A 485 -8.40 30.93 17.56
N SER A 486 -7.14 30.95 17.99
CA SER A 486 -6.01 31.69 17.40
C SER A 486 -5.03 30.74 16.69
N GLU A 487 -4.25 31.21 15.71
CA GLU A 487 -3.40 30.34 14.87
C GLU A 487 -2.37 29.49 15.65
N ASP A 488 -1.96 29.92 16.84
CA ASP A 488 -0.97 29.24 17.69
C ASP A 488 -1.59 28.63 18.96
N ASP A 489 -2.92 28.57 19.07
CA ASP A 489 -3.57 27.94 20.22
C ASP A 489 -3.17 26.47 20.35
N PHE A 490 -2.95 26.03 21.60
CA PHE A 490 -2.54 24.66 21.96
C PHE A 490 -1.14 24.22 21.47
N LYS A 491 -0.40 25.08 20.75
CA LYS A 491 0.94 24.75 20.23
C LYS A 491 1.96 24.62 21.35
N CYS A 492 2.58 23.44 21.44
CA CYS A 492 3.60 23.16 22.43
C CYS A 492 4.98 23.65 21.95
N PRO A 493 5.77 24.30 22.81
CA PRO A 493 7.16 24.60 22.51
C PRO A 493 7.98 23.31 22.33
N ILE A 494 8.79 23.24 21.29
CA ILE A 494 9.75 22.15 21.09
C ILE A 494 11.03 22.48 21.87
N LYS A 495 11.35 21.66 22.87
CA LYS A 495 12.56 21.79 23.70
C LYS A 495 13.80 21.34 22.93
N GLU A 496 13.70 20.18 22.29
CA GLU A 496 14.76 19.61 21.46
C GLU A 496 14.18 18.85 20.27
N GLU A 497 14.92 18.87 19.16
CA GLU A 497 14.62 18.09 17.97
C GLU A 497 15.94 17.64 17.34
N ILE A 498 16.22 16.35 17.46
CA ILE A 498 17.49 15.73 17.08
C ILE A 498 17.25 14.84 15.86
N ALA A 499 17.92 15.15 14.75
CA ALA A 499 17.91 14.30 13.56
C ALA A 499 18.70 13.01 13.85
N LEU A 500 18.02 11.86 13.80
CA LEU A 500 18.61 10.54 14.02
C LEU A 500 19.21 9.96 12.73
N THR A 501 18.63 10.33 11.59
CA THR A 501 19.10 9.96 10.25
C THR A 501 19.16 11.20 9.36
N ALA A 502 20.01 11.16 8.32
CA ALA A 502 20.14 12.22 7.34
C ALA A 502 20.79 11.72 6.04
N GLY A 503 20.56 12.44 4.94
CA GLY A 503 21.17 12.22 3.63
C GLY A 503 20.14 12.19 2.49
N GLU A 504 20.62 12.01 1.26
CA GLU A 504 19.80 11.92 0.03
C GLU A 504 19.23 10.51 -0.17
N TRP A 505 18.47 10.05 0.82
CA TRP A 505 17.81 8.75 0.87
C TRP A 505 16.69 8.82 1.92
N GLU A 506 15.74 7.89 1.89
CA GLU A 506 14.56 7.93 2.76
C GLU A 506 14.43 6.70 3.67
N VAL A 507 13.90 6.95 4.87
CA VAL A 507 13.38 5.94 5.79
C VAL A 507 12.00 5.52 5.30
N LEU A 508 11.74 4.21 5.24
CA LEU A 508 10.45 3.67 4.80
C LEU A 508 9.44 3.75 5.94
N ALA A 509 8.36 4.49 5.72
CA ALA A 509 7.36 4.77 6.75
C ALA A 509 5.93 4.32 6.38
N ARG A 510 5.74 3.75 5.19
CA ARG A 510 4.44 3.34 4.61
C ARG A 510 4.39 1.84 4.28
N HIS A 511 3.20 1.35 3.96
CA HIS A 511 2.94 -0.03 3.50
C HIS A 511 3.46 -1.12 4.46
N GLY A 512 3.28 -0.92 5.77
CA GLY A 512 3.72 -1.85 6.81
C GLY A 512 5.19 -1.71 7.21
N SER A 513 5.96 -0.84 6.56
CA SER A 513 7.27 -0.42 7.07
C SER A 513 7.07 0.41 8.33
N LYS A 514 7.83 0.08 9.38
CA LYS A 514 7.76 0.72 10.69
C LYS A 514 9.13 0.74 11.34
N ILE A 515 9.21 1.41 12.49
CA ILE A 515 10.38 1.33 13.36
C ILE A 515 10.14 0.34 14.50
N TRP A 516 11.24 -0.17 15.05
CA TRP A 516 11.23 -0.91 16.31
C TRP A 516 12.23 -0.25 17.26
N VAL A 517 11.77 0.16 18.43
CA VAL A 517 12.56 0.94 19.39
C VAL A 517 12.94 0.06 20.58
N ASN A 518 14.23 -0.20 20.73
CA ASN A 518 14.76 -0.90 21.89
C ASN A 518 15.16 0.12 22.96
N GLU A 519 14.28 0.33 23.93
CA GLU A 519 14.50 1.29 25.01
C GLU A 519 15.60 0.90 25.99
N ALA A 520 15.94 -0.39 26.08
CA ALA A 520 17.00 -0.87 26.95
C ALA A 520 18.38 -0.52 26.39
N THR A 521 18.57 -0.64 25.07
CA THR A 521 19.85 -0.36 24.40
C THR A 521 19.91 1.02 23.74
N LYS A 522 18.83 1.80 23.84
CA LYS A 522 18.68 3.12 23.20
C LYS A 522 18.85 3.10 21.68
N LEU A 523 18.39 2.03 21.02
CA LEU A 523 18.50 1.83 19.57
C LEU A 523 17.14 1.89 18.88
N VAL A 524 17.12 2.42 17.66
CA VAL A 524 15.97 2.34 16.75
C VAL A 524 16.36 1.56 15.49
N TYR A 525 15.57 0.54 15.18
CA TYR A 525 15.67 -0.26 13.97
C TYR A 525 14.65 0.24 12.95
N PHE A 526 15.05 0.38 11.68
CA PHE A 526 14.19 0.94 10.63
C PHE A 526 14.58 0.38 9.26
N GLN A 527 13.67 0.46 8.29
CA GLN A 527 13.98 0.16 6.88
C GLN A 527 14.24 1.45 6.10
N GLY A 528 15.10 1.41 5.08
CA GLY A 528 15.43 2.59 4.28
C GLY A 528 16.14 2.29 2.96
N THR A 529 16.39 3.35 2.20
CA THR A 529 17.03 3.34 0.86
C THR A 529 18.46 3.87 0.85
N LYS A 530 19.12 3.92 2.03
CA LYS A 530 20.46 4.50 2.22
C LYS A 530 21.52 3.97 1.26
N ASP A 531 21.57 2.66 1.05
CA ASP A 531 22.56 2.03 0.16
C ASP A 531 22.21 2.25 -1.33
N THR A 532 20.93 2.23 -1.70
CA THR A 532 20.44 2.49 -3.06
C THR A 532 18.90 2.66 -3.08
N PRO A 533 18.33 3.47 -3.98
CA PRO A 533 16.86 3.54 -4.16
C PRO A 533 16.24 2.25 -4.71
N LEU A 534 17.04 1.29 -5.16
CA LEU A 534 16.56 0.03 -5.73
C LEU A 534 16.41 -1.09 -4.69
N GLU A 535 16.95 -0.92 -3.49
CA GLU A 535 17.01 -1.96 -2.45
C GLU A 535 16.55 -1.41 -1.12
N HIS A 536 15.60 -2.10 -0.49
CA HIS A 536 15.19 -1.81 0.87
C HIS A 536 16.06 -2.63 1.81
N HIS A 537 16.68 -1.97 2.79
CA HIS A 537 17.50 -2.64 3.80
C HIS A 537 17.05 -2.31 5.21
N LEU A 538 17.36 -3.20 6.16
CA LEU A 538 17.19 -2.98 7.58
C LEU A 538 18.45 -2.32 8.14
N TYR A 539 18.26 -1.27 8.93
CA TYR A 539 19.30 -0.52 9.59
C TYR A 539 19.02 -0.37 11.09
N VAL A 540 20.05 0.01 11.84
CA VAL A 540 19.96 0.38 13.25
C VAL A 540 20.83 1.61 13.53
N VAL A 541 20.35 2.50 14.39
CA VAL A 541 21.07 3.68 14.87
C VAL A 541 20.71 3.96 16.34
N SER A 542 21.61 4.60 17.08
CA SER A 542 21.29 5.12 18.42
C SER A 542 20.37 6.33 18.33
N TYR A 543 19.32 6.35 19.15
CA TYR A 543 18.47 7.54 19.29
C TYR A 543 18.95 8.46 20.43
N GLU A 544 19.93 8.04 21.23
CA GLU A 544 20.53 8.85 22.31
C GLU A 544 21.68 9.69 21.80
N SER A 545 22.61 9.06 21.07
CA SER A 545 23.79 9.68 20.45
C SER A 545 23.85 9.27 18.98
N PRO A 546 23.03 9.88 18.10
CA PRO A 546 22.99 9.51 16.69
C PRO A 546 24.36 9.70 16.03
N GLY A 547 24.77 8.70 15.26
CA GLY A 547 26.10 8.61 14.68
C GLY A 547 26.12 7.64 13.51
N GLU A 548 26.89 6.55 13.64
CA GLU A 548 26.96 5.51 12.62
C GLU A 548 25.62 4.77 12.46
N ILE A 549 25.17 4.61 11.21
CA ILE A 549 23.99 3.81 10.85
C ILE A 549 24.48 2.45 10.36
N MET A 550 24.18 1.39 11.09
CA MET A 550 24.62 0.03 10.76
C MET A 550 23.55 -0.69 9.92
N ARG A 551 23.92 -1.16 8.73
CA ARG A 551 23.08 -2.04 7.92
C ARG A 551 23.14 -3.49 8.43
N LEU A 552 21.98 -4.14 8.52
CA LEU A 552 21.80 -5.50 9.04
C LEU A 552 21.44 -6.53 7.95
N THR A 553 21.03 -6.11 6.77
CA THR A 553 20.71 -6.99 5.65
C THR A 553 21.79 -6.97 4.57
N THR A 554 21.90 -8.03 3.78
CA THR A 554 22.98 -8.22 2.80
C THR A 554 22.64 -7.50 1.47
N PRO A 555 23.55 -6.72 0.84
CA PRO A 555 23.28 -6.05 -0.44
C PRO A 555 23.03 -7.04 -1.59
N GLY A 556 22.44 -6.54 -2.67
CA GLY A 556 22.09 -7.34 -3.85
C GLY A 556 20.69 -7.94 -3.81
N PHE A 557 19.94 -7.64 -2.74
CA PHE A 557 18.54 -8.04 -2.54
C PHE A 557 17.78 -6.87 -1.92
N SER A 558 16.49 -6.76 -2.23
CA SER A 558 15.57 -5.88 -1.52
C SER A 558 14.83 -6.67 -0.44
N HIS A 559 14.74 -6.12 0.77
CA HIS A 559 14.28 -6.78 1.97
C HIS A 559 13.02 -6.12 2.56
N SER A 560 12.07 -6.94 3.00
CA SER A 560 10.98 -6.57 3.90
C SER A 560 11.19 -7.29 5.23
N CYS A 561 11.41 -6.53 6.30
CA CYS A 561 11.87 -7.09 7.58
C CYS A 561 10.83 -6.97 8.71
N SER A 562 10.92 -7.89 9.68
CA SER A 562 10.18 -7.82 10.95
C SER A 562 11.07 -8.18 12.12
N MET A 563 11.18 -7.31 13.12
CA MET A 563 11.97 -7.54 14.33
C MET A 563 11.16 -8.29 15.41
N SER A 564 11.84 -9.15 16.16
CA SER A 564 11.34 -9.69 17.43
C SER A 564 11.12 -8.56 18.44
N GLN A 565 10.03 -8.65 19.22
CA GLN A 565 9.77 -7.73 20.34
C GLN A 565 10.88 -7.74 21.42
N ASN A 566 11.71 -8.79 21.45
CA ASN A 566 12.86 -8.91 22.35
C ASN A 566 14.17 -8.40 21.74
N PHE A 567 14.16 -7.93 20.49
CA PHE A 567 15.33 -7.38 19.78
C PHE A 567 16.54 -8.32 19.66
N ASP A 568 16.30 -9.62 19.65
CA ASP A 568 17.33 -10.67 19.57
C ASP A 568 17.35 -11.40 18.21
N MET A 569 16.24 -11.33 17.47
CA MET A 569 16.07 -11.92 16.15
C MET A 569 15.28 -11.00 15.23
N PHE A 570 15.46 -11.19 13.92
CA PHE A 570 14.59 -10.59 12.92
C PHE A 570 14.38 -11.54 11.75
N ILE A 571 13.30 -11.30 11.01
CA ILE A 571 12.93 -12.02 9.81
C ILE A 571 13.14 -11.10 8.63
N SER A 572 13.65 -11.65 7.54
CA SER A 572 13.77 -10.94 6.28
C SER A 572 13.08 -11.76 5.19
N HIS A 573 12.00 -11.20 4.62
CA HIS A 573 11.45 -11.61 3.35
C HIS A 573 12.14 -10.81 2.26
N TYR A 574 12.96 -11.46 1.44
CA TYR A 574 13.83 -10.75 0.49
C TYR A 574 13.86 -11.45 -0.86
N SER A 575 14.16 -10.68 -1.90
CA SER A 575 14.29 -11.18 -3.27
C SER A 575 15.19 -10.24 -4.07
N SER A 576 15.55 -10.64 -5.28
CA SER A 576 16.21 -9.77 -6.26
C SER A 576 15.51 -9.89 -7.61
N VAL A 577 15.88 -9.06 -8.57
CA VAL A 577 15.32 -9.12 -9.93
C VAL A 577 15.46 -10.51 -10.56
N SER A 578 16.53 -11.24 -10.21
CA SER A 578 16.85 -12.57 -10.74
C SER A 578 16.53 -13.73 -9.79
N THR A 579 16.44 -13.48 -8.48
CA THR A 579 16.26 -14.53 -7.46
C THR A 579 14.86 -14.46 -6.86
N PRO A 580 14.05 -15.54 -6.92
CA PRO A 580 12.75 -15.61 -6.28
C PRO A 580 12.79 -15.33 -4.78
N PRO A 581 11.65 -14.99 -4.15
CA PRO A 581 11.64 -14.62 -2.75
C PRO A 581 12.05 -15.75 -1.80
N CYS A 582 12.81 -15.39 -0.79
CA CYS A 582 13.17 -16.21 0.36
C CYS A 582 12.64 -15.55 1.65
N VAL A 583 12.40 -16.35 2.69
CA VAL A 583 12.10 -15.87 4.04
C VAL A 583 13.05 -16.52 5.02
N HIS A 584 13.98 -15.76 5.57
CA HIS A 584 15.01 -16.23 6.49
C HIS A 584 14.93 -15.53 7.84
N ILE A 585 15.38 -16.24 8.88
CA ILE A 585 15.48 -15.75 10.25
C ILE A 585 16.95 -15.53 10.59
N TYR A 586 17.25 -14.34 11.12
CA TYR A 586 18.56 -13.94 11.57
C TYR A 586 18.55 -13.69 13.07
N LYS A 587 19.60 -14.16 13.75
CA LYS A 587 19.84 -13.88 15.17
C LYS A 587 20.90 -12.80 15.30
N LEU A 588 20.60 -11.76 16.08
CA LEU A 588 21.55 -10.71 16.42
C LEU A 588 22.52 -11.22 17.49
N SER A 589 23.81 -11.22 17.18
CA SER A 589 24.87 -11.76 18.05
C SER A 589 26.07 -10.81 18.10
N GLY A 590 26.49 -10.44 19.30
CA GLY A 590 27.63 -9.55 19.54
C GLY A 590 27.82 -9.37 21.04
N SER A 591 28.70 -8.44 21.44
CA SER A 591 28.80 -8.04 22.84
C SER A 591 27.51 -7.35 23.28
N ASP A 592 27.11 -7.55 24.53
CA ASP A 592 26.03 -6.75 25.14
C ASP A 592 26.53 -5.38 25.58
N ASP A 593 27.85 -5.20 25.75
CA ASP A 593 28.48 -3.91 26.05
C ASP A 593 28.43 -2.93 24.86
N ASP A 594 28.27 -3.46 23.65
CA ASP A 594 28.22 -2.68 22.42
C ASP A 594 27.08 -3.15 21.49
N PRO A 595 25.83 -2.82 21.86
CA PRO A 595 24.64 -3.40 21.22
C PRO A 595 24.44 -2.93 19.77
N LEU A 596 25.05 -1.81 19.35
CA LEU A 596 24.94 -1.27 18.00
C LEU A 596 25.59 -2.19 16.95
N TYR A 597 26.71 -2.84 17.30
CA TYR A 597 27.49 -3.67 16.38
C TYR A 597 27.16 -5.16 16.45
N LYS A 598 25.99 -5.53 17.02
CA LYS A 598 25.49 -6.91 16.99
C LYS A 598 25.33 -7.38 15.55
N GLN A 599 26.04 -8.45 15.20
CA GLN A 599 26.09 -8.97 13.86
C GLN A 599 24.88 -9.89 13.58
N PRO A 600 24.24 -9.74 12.41
CA PRO A 600 23.18 -10.65 11.97
C PRO A 600 23.78 -11.99 11.57
N LYS A 601 23.37 -13.07 12.25
CA LYS A 601 23.75 -14.44 11.90
C LYS A 601 22.55 -15.20 11.36
N PHE A 602 22.67 -15.75 10.16
CA PHE A 602 21.67 -16.67 9.61
C PHE A 602 21.39 -17.78 10.63
N TRP A 603 20.11 -18.00 10.94
CA TRP A 603 19.68 -18.96 11.96
C TRP A 603 18.89 -20.11 11.33
N ALA A 604 17.88 -19.79 10.52
CA ALA A 604 17.05 -20.78 9.84
C ALA A 604 16.34 -20.16 8.65
N SER A 605 15.92 -21.03 7.73
CA SER A 605 15.03 -20.69 6.63
C SER A 605 13.59 -21.06 6.95
N MET A 606 12.64 -20.21 6.54
CA MET A 606 11.22 -20.53 6.51
C MET A 606 10.74 -20.81 5.09
N MET A 607 11.30 -20.13 4.10
CA MET A 607 10.96 -20.28 2.69
C MET A 607 12.23 -20.11 1.86
N GLU A 608 12.55 -21.11 1.04
CA GLU A 608 13.64 -21.04 0.07
C GLU A 608 13.11 -20.60 -1.29
N ALA A 609 14.01 -20.04 -2.11
CA ALA A 609 13.69 -19.64 -3.47
C ALA A 609 13.12 -20.84 -4.24
N ALA A 610 11.93 -20.65 -4.80
CA ALA A 610 11.36 -21.62 -5.73
C ALA A 610 12.26 -21.74 -6.98
N SER A 611 12.27 -22.90 -7.62
CA SER A 611 12.89 -23.02 -8.94
C SER A 611 12.13 -22.12 -9.92
N CYS A 612 12.82 -21.14 -10.52
CA CYS A 612 12.25 -20.39 -11.64
C CYS A 612 11.86 -21.36 -12.76
N PRO A 613 10.75 -21.11 -13.48
CA PRO A 613 10.50 -21.81 -14.73
C PRO A 613 11.72 -21.61 -15.65
N PRO A 614 12.14 -22.64 -16.42
CA PRO A 614 13.26 -22.51 -17.36
C PRO A 614 13.12 -21.32 -18.31
N ASP A 615 11.87 -20.95 -18.62
CA ASP A 615 11.52 -19.90 -19.57
C ASP A 615 11.40 -18.51 -18.94
N TYR A 616 11.67 -18.35 -17.64
CA TYR A 616 11.70 -17.02 -17.01
C TYR A 616 13.07 -16.37 -17.17
N VAL A 617 13.13 -15.33 -17.99
CA VAL A 617 14.31 -14.47 -18.12
C VAL A 617 14.04 -13.16 -17.38
N PRO A 618 14.78 -12.85 -16.30
CA PRO A 618 14.56 -11.63 -15.55
C PRO A 618 14.92 -10.40 -16.39
N PRO A 619 14.32 -9.23 -16.12
CA PRO A 619 14.70 -7.99 -16.78
C PRO A 619 16.10 -7.53 -16.32
N GLU A 620 16.74 -6.72 -17.16
CA GLU A 620 17.94 -5.98 -16.80
C GLU A 620 17.55 -4.58 -16.30
N ILE A 621 18.03 -4.19 -15.12
CA ILE A 621 17.88 -2.81 -14.62
C ILE A 621 18.92 -1.93 -15.32
N PHE A 622 18.49 -0.77 -15.80
CA PHE A 622 19.36 0.28 -16.33
C PHE A 622 19.04 1.62 -15.66
N HIS A 623 19.93 2.58 -15.84
CA HIS A 623 19.71 3.98 -15.49
C HIS A 623 20.20 4.87 -16.62
N PHE A 624 19.65 6.08 -16.69
CA PHE A 624 20.07 7.12 -17.61
C PHE A 624 19.84 8.50 -16.96
N ARG A 625 20.48 9.52 -17.53
CA ARG A 625 20.35 10.90 -17.07
C ARG A 625 19.56 11.68 -18.10
N THR A 626 18.49 12.34 -17.68
CA THR A 626 17.63 13.15 -18.56
C THR A 626 18.37 14.39 -19.05
N GLN A 627 17.81 15.07 -20.05
CA GLN A 627 18.31 16.39 -20.49
C GLN A 627 18.27 17.45 -19.38
N SER A 628 17.39 17.26 -18.39
CA SER A 628 17.25 18.10 -17.19
C SER A 628 18.16 17.68 -16.03
N ASP A 629 19.15 16.81 -16.28
CA ASP A 629 20.16 16.35 -15.32
C ASP A 629 19.62 15.49 -14.16
N VAL A 630 18.47 14.82 -14.36
CA VAL A 630 17.86 13.91 -13.38
C VAL A 630 18.18 12.46 -13.72
N GLU A 631 18.65 11.68 -12.75
CA GLU A 631 18.85 10.24 -12.92
C GLU A 631 17.53 9.47 -12.77
N LEU A 632 17.19 8.69 -13.81
CA LEU A 632 16.01 7.82 -13.86
C LEU A 632 16.43 6.36 -14.01
N TYR A 633 15.62 5.47 -13.43
CA TYR A 633 15.83 4.02 -13.48
C TYR A 633 14.78 3.37 -14.38
N GLY A 634 15.21 2.31 -15.07
CA GLY A 634 14.35 1.51 -15.94
C GLY A 634 14.66 0.02 -15.86
N MET A 635 13.74 -0.79 -16.38
CA MET A 635 13.91 -2.21 -16.63
C MET A 635 13.68 -2.51 -18.11
N VAL A 636 14.49 -3.39 -18.67
CA VAL A 636 14.29 -3.93 -20.02
C VAL A 636 14.19 -5.45 -19.97
N TYR A 637 13.11 -5.99 -20.52
CA TYR A 637 13.01 -7.40 -20.88
C TYR A 637 13.45 -7.52 -22.34
N LYS A 638 14.59 -8.18 -22.54
CA LYS A 638 15.09 -8.49 -23.88
C LYS A 638 14.21 -9.60 -24.47
N PRO A 639 13.87 -9.54 -25.78
CA PRO A 639 13.31 -10.70 -26.49
C PRO A 639 14.18 -11.94 -26.22
N HIS A 640 13.58 -13.11 -26.02
CA HIS A 640 14.35 -14.30 -25.60
C HIS A 640 15.37 -14.79 -26.65
N ASP A 641 15.05 -14.62 -27.93
CA ASP A 641 15.92 -14.97 -29.06
C ASP A 641 16.23 -13.71 -29.90
N VAL A 642 17.09 -12.82 -29.37
CA VAL A 642 17.51 -11.61 -30.08
C VAL A 642 18.42 -12.00 -31.26
N GLN A 643 17.91 -11.82 -32.47
CA GLN A 643 18.70 -12.01 -33.69
C GLN A 643 19.52 -10.75 -34.01
N PRO A 644 20.85 -10.85 -34.21
CA PRO A 644 21.68 -9.70 -34.59
C PRO A 644 21.14 -8.97 -35.82
N GLY A 645 21.04 -7.64 -35.73
CA GLY A 645 20.52 -6.80 -36.82
C GLY A 645 18.99 -6.75 -36.95
N LYS A 646 18.24 -7.52 -36.14
CA LYS A 646 16.77 -7.44 -36.07
C LYS A 646 16.31 -6.47 -35.00
N LYS A 647 15.29 -5.67 -35.33
CA LYS A 647 14.60 -4.73 -34.45
C LYS A 647 13.20 -5.24 -34.12
N HIS A 648 12.88 -5.27 -32.83
CA HIS A 648 11.68 -5.87 -32.28
C HIS A 648 10.62 -4.81 -31.93
N PRO A 649 9.32 -5.13 -32.11
CA PRO A 649 8.25 -4.28 -31.62
C PRO A 649 8.36 -4.14 -30.10
N THR A 650 8.07 -2.95 -29.59
CA THR A 650 8.33 -2.59 -28.20
C THR A 650 7.05 -2.29 -27.45
N VAL A 651 6.90 -2.84 -26.25
CA VAL A 651 5.82 -2.53 -25.32
C VAL A 651 6.39 -1.77 -24.13
N LEU A 652 6.03 -0.50 -24.02
CA LEU A 652 6.29 0.30 -22.84
C LEU A 652 5.18 0.05 -21.82
N PHE A 653 5.52 -0.67 -20.74
CA PHE A 653 4.61 -0.86 -19.62
C PHE A 653 4.80 0.26 -18.60
N VAL A 654 3.72 0.99 -18.28
CA VAL A 654 3.78 2.22 -17.48
C VAL A 654 2.83 2.17 -16.28
N TYR A 655 3.29 2.73 -15.16
CA TYR A 655 2.41 3.26 -14.10
C TYR A 655 2.64 4.76 -13.97
N GLY A 656 3.85 5.18 -13.56
CA GLY A 656 4.29 6.58 -13.63
C GLY A 656 3.53 7.58 -12.75
N GLY A 657 2.73 7.11 -11.79
CA GLY A 657 2.04 7.95 -10.80
C GLY A 657 2.72 7.94 -9.43
N PRO A 658 2.26 8.81 -8.50
CA PRO A 658 2.79 8.93 -7.14
C PRO A 658 2.62 7.64 -6.33
N GLN A 659 3.34 7.57 -5.21
CA GLN A 659 3.33 6.46 -4.25
C GLN A 659 3.84 5.09 -4.76
N VAL A 660 4.17 4.95 -6.04
CA VAL A 660 4.61 3.67 -6.64
C VAL A 660 6.01 3.79 -7.24
N GLN A 661 6.81 2.73 -7.06
CA GLN A 661 8.07 2.49 -7.76
C GLN A 661 8.02 1.08 -8.38
N LEU A 662 8.16 0.97 -9.70
CA LEU A 662 8.14 -0.32 -10.40
C LEU A 662 9.55 -0.94 -10.51
N VAL A 663 10.55 -0.10 -10.71
CA VAL A 663 11.95 -0.43 -10.96
C VAL A 663 12.71 -0.46 -9.64
N ASN A 664 12.91 -1.67 -9.13
CA ASN A 664 13.74 -1.95 -7.97
C ASN A 664 14.23 -3.41 -8.04
N ASN A 665 15.27 -3.72 -7.27
CA ASN A 665 15.90 -5.04 -7.26
C ASN A 665 15.10 -6.04 -6.39
N SER A 666 13.89 -6.35 -6.84
CA SER A 666 13.01 -7.38 -6.27
C SER A 666 12.42 -8.25 -7.38
N PHE A 667 11.98 -9.46 -7.04
CA PHE A 667 11.57 -10.44 -8.04
C PHE A 667 10.27 -10.04 -8.75
N LYS A 668 10.33 -9.88 -10.08
CA LYS A 668 9.19 -9.42 -10.90
C LYS A 668 8.33 -10.56 -11.47
N GLY A 669 8.85 -11.78 -11.48
CA GLY A 669 8.26 -12.95 -12.14
C GLY A 669 6.96 -13.50 -11.54
N ILE A 670 6.43 -12.87 -10.49
CA ILE A 670 5.10 -13.19 -9.92
C ILE A 670 4.06 -12.21 -10.48
N LYS A 671 4.12 -10.94 -10.07
CA LYS A 671 3.14 -9.91 -10.45
C LYS A 671 3.23 -9.51 -11.93
N TYR A 672 4.42 -9.55 -12.51
CA TYR A 672 4.70 -9.08 -13.88
C TYR A 672 5.12 -10.22 -14.82
N LEU A 673 4.73 -11.47 -14.52
CA LEU A 673 5.01 -12.63 -15.36
C LEU A 673 4.62 -12.41 -16.84
N ARG A 674 3.50 -11.72 -17.08
CA ARG A 674 3.03 -11.38 -18.43
C ARG A 674 4.05 -10.57 -19.24
N LEU A 675 4.89 -9.75 -18.60
CA LEU A 675 5.94 -9.01 -19.29
C LEU A 675 7.04 -9.95 -19.81
N ASN A 676 7.39 -10.99 -19.05
CA ASN A 676 8.27 -12.05 -19.55
C ASN A 676 7.59 -12.87 -20.67
N THR A 677 6.28 -13.07 -20.60
CA THR A 677 5.53 -13.76 -21.68
C THR A 677 5.59 -12.95 -22.98
N LEU A 678 5.43 -11.62 -22.93
CA LEU A 678 5.65 -10.74 -24.07
C LEU A 678 7.07 -10.87 -24.64
N ALA A 679 8.09 -10.88 -23.77
CA ALA A 679 9.48 -11.07 -24.18
C ALA A 679 9.72 -12.43 -24.86
N SER A 680 9.06 -13.50 -24.38
CA SER A 680 9.15 -14.83 -24.99
C SER A 680 8.54 -14.89 -26.41
N LEU A 681 7.56 -14.04 -26.70
CA LEU A 681 6.92 -13.92 -28.02
C LEU A 681 7.67 -12.97 -28.96
N GLY A 682 8.78 -12.37 -28.50
CA GLY A 682 9.64 -11.52 -29.31
C GLY A 682 9.38 -10.02 -29.19
N TYR A 683 8.60 -9.56 -28.19
CA TYR A 683 8.49 -8.13 -27.89
C TYR A 683 9.64 -7.66 -27.01
N ALA A 684 10.19 -6.48 -27.26
CA ALA A 684 10.98 -5.78 -26.25
C ALA A 684 10.02 -5.14 -25.24
N VAL A 685 10.24 -5.33 -23.94
CA VAL A 685 9.40 -4.69 -22.90
C VAL A 685 10.23 -3.73 -22.08
N VAL A 686 9.77 -2.49 -21.96
CA VAL A 686 10.45 -1.42 -21.21
C VAL A 686 9.54 -0.94 -20.08
N VAL A 687 10.14 -0.67 -18.92
CA VAL A 687 9.49 -0.02 -17.77
C VAL A 687 10.42 1.09 -17.29
N ILE A 688 9.91 2.28 -17.03
CA ILE A 688 10.70 3.41 -16.55
C ILE A 688 9.96 4.06 -15.38
N ASP A 689 10.66 4.28 -14.27
CA ASP A 689 10.18 5.12 -13.18
C ASP A 689 10.60 6.57 -13.48
N GLY A 690 9.67 7.33 -14.06
CA GLY A 690 9.82 8.77 -14.33
C GLY A 690 9.63 9.62 -13.07
N ARG A 691 9.87 10.93 -13.19
CA ARG A 691 9.58 11.89 -12.11
C ARG A 691 8.12 11.77 -11.67
N GLY A 692 7.89 11.85 -10.36
CA GLY A 692 6.61 11.55 -9.74
C GLY A 692 6.53 10.19 -9.05
N SER A 693 7.35 9.21 -9.41
CA SER A 693 7.42 7.92 -8.68
C SER A 693 7.99 8.09 -7.26
N CYS A 694 7.71 7.16 -6.35
CA CYS A 694 8.20 7.23 -4.96
C CYS A 694 9.65 6.72 -4.80
N GLN A 695 10.15 6.67 -3.55
CA GLN A 695 11.50 6.17 -3.18
C GLN A 695 12.68 7.05 -3.60
N ARG A 696 12.42 8.33 -3.86
CA ARG A 696 13.39 9.30 -4.41
C ARG A 696 13.31 10.68 -3.75
N GLY A 697 12.61 10.79 -2.62
CA GLY A 697 12.36 12.06 -1.93
C GLY A 697 11.25 12.92 -2.54
N LEU A 698 10.73 13.84 -1.73
CA LEU A 698 9.55 14.65 -1.99
C LEU A 698 9.72 15.60 -3.17
N LYS A 699 10.94 16.07 -3.46
CA LYS A 699 11.20 16.92 -4.65
C LYS A 699 11.04 16.16 -5.96
N PHE A 700 11.42 14.87 -5.97
CA PHE A 700 11.29 14.02 -7.14
C PHE A 700 9.83 13.64 -7.37
N GLU A 701 9.10 13.31 -6.28
CA GLU A 701 7.65 13.03 -6.33
C GLU A 701 6.86 14.30 -6.72
N GLY A 702 7.23 15.44 -6.15
CA GLY A 702 6.61 16.76 -6.32
C GLY A 702 6.67 17.34 -7.73
N ALA A 703 7.41 16.72 -8.65
CA ALA A 703 7.47 17.13 -10.05
C ALA A 703 6.08 17.11 -10.75
N LEU A 704 5.11 16.37 -10.20
CA LEU A 704 3.75 16.28 -10.71
C LEU A 704 2.78 17.29 -10.10
N LYS A 705 3.21 18.08 -9.11
CA LYS A 705 2.32 19.00 -8.41
C LYS A 705 1.63 19.94 -9.39
N ASN A 706 0.30 19.88 -9.39
CA ASN A 706 -0.60 20.66 -10.24
C ASN A 706 -0.49 20.34 -11.76
N GLN A 707 0.28 19.33 -12.15
CA GLN A 707 0.67 19.06 -13.55
C GLN A 707 0.64 17.58 -13.97
N MET A 708 -0.16 16.74 -13.32
CA MET A 708 -0.32 15.32 -13.68
C MET A 708 -0.63 15.12 -15.18
N GLY A 709 0.11 14.21 -15.81
CA GLY A 709 0.02 13.87 -17.24
C GLY A 709 0.89 14.69 -18.18
N GLN A 710 1.56 15.74 -17.70
CA GLN A 710 2.34 16.66 -18.53
C GLN A 710 3.84 16.30 -18.57
N VAL A 711 4.38 15.80 -17.46
CA VAL A 711 5.82 15.60 -17.25
C VAL A 711 6.24 14.17 -17.61
N GLU A 712 5.37 13.22 -17.28
CA GLU A 712 5.67 11.80 -17.22
C GLU A 712 6.04 11.23 -18.60
N ILE A 713 5.29 11.60 -19.63
CA ILE A 713 5.48 11.08 -20.99
C ILE A 713 6.81 11.52 -21.59
N GLU A 714 7.34 12.67 -21.19
CA GLU A 714 8.66 13.14 -21.65
C GLU A 714 9.76 12.22 -21.14
N ASP A 715 9.74 11.91 -19.83
CA ASP A 715 10.68 10.99 -19.19
C ASP A 715 10.61 9.58 -19.81
N GLN A 716 9.40 9.10 -20.12
CA GLN A 716 9.21 7.80 -20.77
C GLN A 716 9.83 7.77 -22.18
N VAL A 717 9.66 8.83 -22.97
CA VAL A 717 10.21 8.92 -24.34
C VAL A 717 11.74 9.07 -24.32
N GLU A 718 12.29 9.87 -23.42
CA GLU A 718 13.75 9.98 -23.24
C GLU A 718 14.37 8.62 -22.89
N GLY A 719 13.80 7.89 -21.93
CA GLY A 719 14.28 6.57 -21.56
C GLY A 719 14.14 5.54 -22.70
N LEU A 720 13.06 5.63 -23.49
CA LEU A 720 12.88 4.75 -24.65
C LEU A 720 13.95 4.99 -25.73
N HIS A 721 14.32 6.25 -26.00
CA HIS A 721 15.43 6.59 -26.90
C HIS A 721 16.77 6.08 -26.38
N TYR A 722 17.05 6.24 -25.08
CA TYR A 722 18.25 5.69 -24.44
C TYR A 722 18.34 4.16 -24.63
N VAL A 723 17.26 3.42 -24.37
CA VAL A 723 17.22 1.97 -24.55
C VAL A 723 17.44 1.60 -26.02
N ALA A 724 16.84 2.34 -26.95
CA ALA A 724 17.03 2.08 -28.38
C ALA A 724 18.49 2.24 -28.83
N GLU A 725 19.16 3.30 -28.37
CA GLU A 725 20.57 3.56 -28.65
C GLU A 725 21.48 2.51 -28.02
N LYS A 726 21.25 2.19 -26.73
CA LYS A 726 22.11 1.29 -25.96
C LYS A 726 22.03 -0.16 -26.41
N TYR A 727 20.83 -0.66 -26.71
CA TYR A 727 20.61 -2.10 -26.92
C TYR A 727 20.47 -2.49 -28.39
N GLY A 728 20.17 -1.56 -29.30
CA GLY A 728 20.17 -1.78 -30.75
C GLY A 728 19.03 -2.63 -31.33
N PHE A 729 18.27 -3.35 -30.50
CA PHE A 729 17.14 -4.21 -30.94
C PHE A 729 15.76 -3.54 -30.85
N ILE A 730 15.66 -2.26 -30.44
CA ILE A 730 14.38 -1.56 -30.31
C ILE A 730 13.91 -1.01 -31.67
N ASP A 731 12.68 -1.33 -32.06
CA ASP A 731 12.01 -0.71 -33.20
C ASP A 731 11.14 0.47 -32.73
N LEU A 732 11.69 1.68 -32.77
CA LEU A 732 10.96 2.91 -32.43
C LEU A 732 9.79 3.22 -33.37
N SER A 733 9.68 2.54 -34.52
CA SER A 733 8.52 2.69 -35.41
C SER A 733 7.32 1.84 -34.97
N ARG A 734 7.50 0.90 -34.03
CA ARG A 734 6.46 -0.02 -33.52
C ARG A 734 6.50 -0.08 -31.99
N VAL A 735 6.01 1.00 -31.36
CA VAL A 735 5.94 1.12 -29.90
C VAL A 735 4.48 1.15 -29.43
N ALA A 736 4.12 0.25 -28.51
CA ALA A 736 2.89 0.29 -27.76
C ALA A 736 3.12 0.86 -26.36
N ILE A 737 2.15 1.58 -25.82
CA ILE A 737 2.10 1.96 -24.39
C ILE A 737 0.93 1.27 -23.70
N HIS A 738 1.18 0.68 -22.53
CA HIS A 738 0.16 -0.04 -21.77
C HIS A 738 0.33 0.18 -20.27
N GLY A 739 -0.76 0.48 -19.58
CA GLY A 739 -0.81 0.53 -18.12
C GLY A 739 -2.23 0.39 -17.60
N TRP A 740 -2.34 0.25 -16.27
CA TRP A 740 -3.60 0.19 -15.53
C TRP A 740 -3.69 1.35 -14.54
N SER A 741 -4.90 1.82 -14.23
CA SER A 741 -5.15 2.94 -13.33
C SER A 741 -4.45 4.20 -13.82
N TYR A 742 -3.57 4.82 -13.04
CA TYR A 742 -2.71 5.93 -13.49
C TYR A 742 -1.91 5.58 -14.75
N GLY A 743 -1.45 4.33 -14.89
CA GLY A 743 -0.79 3.87 -16.11
C GLY A 743 -1.72 3.83 -17.33
N GLY A 744 -3.02 3.60 -17.12
CA GLY A 744 -4.02 3.70 -18.18
C GLY A 744 -4.24 5.14 -18.60
N PHE A 745 -4.29 6.06 -17.62
CA PHE A 745 -4.29 7.51 -17.86
C PHE A 745 -3.06 7.95 -18.67
N LEU A 746 -1.85 7.53 -18.28
CA LEU A 746 -0.63 7.83 -19.04
C LEU A 746 -0.59 7.16 -20.41
N SER A 747 -1.20 5.99 -20.59
CA SER A 747 -1.32 5.37 -21.91
C SER A 747 -2.13 6.25 -22.88
N LEU A 748 -3.22 6.87 -22.39
CA LEU A 748 -4.00 7.85 -23.15
C LEU A 748 -3.22 9.15 -23.39
N MET A 749 -2.55 9.70 -22.37
CA MET A 749 -1.71 10.89 -22.52
C MET A 749 -0.56 10.65 -23.51
N GLY A 750 0.06 9.48 -23.50
CA GLY A 750 1.09 9.09 -24.47
C GLY A 750 0.58 9.17 -25.91
N LEU A 751 -0.61 8.63 -26.17
CA LEU A 751 -1.22 8.65 -27.50
C LEU A 751 -1.69 10.05 -27.92
N ILE A 752 -2.09 10.91 -26.98
CA ILE A 752 -2.46 12.31 -27.22
C ILE A 752 -1.23 13.18 -27.52
N CYS A 753 -0.21 13.11 -26.65
CA CYS A 753 0.93 14.01 -26.67
C CYS A 753 2.02 13.58 -27.66
N LYS A 754 2.20 12.27 -27.88
CA LYS A 754 3.28 11.71 -28.70
C LYS A 754 2.76 10.61 -29.66
N PRO A 755 1.73 10.88 -30.50
CA PRO A 755 1.17 9.89 -31.44
C PRO A 755 2.18 9.41 -32.50
N ASN A 756 3.28 10.14 -32.70
CA ASN A 756 4.35 9.73 -33.61
C ASN A 756 5.23 8.62 -33.01
N VAL A 757 5.39 8.62 -31.69
CA VAL A 757 6.15 7.60 -30.94
C VAL A 757 5.27 6.38 -30.69
N PHE A 758 4.12 6.56 -30.05
CA PHE A 758 3.25 5.45 -29.65
C PHE A 758 2.26 5.11 -30.76
N LYS A 759 2.42 3.93 -31.37
CA LYS A 759 1.53 3.44 -32.43
C LYS A 759 0.20 2.98 -31.89
N ILE A 760 0.20 2.32 -30.74
CA ILE A 760 -1.02 1.90 -30.06
C ILE A 760 -0.94 2.20 -28.55
N ALA A 761 -2.10 2.43 -27.95
CA ALA A 761 -2.26 2.53 -26.50
C ALA A 761 -3.33 1.58 -25.98
N ILE A 762 -3.01 0.86 -24.90
CA ILE A 762 -3.93 -0.03 -24.20
C ILE A 762 -4.13 0.51 -22.79
N ALA A 763 -5.24 1.19 -22.56
CA ALA A 763 -5.54 1.91 -21.33
C ALA A 763 -6.50 1.11 -20.44
N GLY A 764 -6.00 0.58 -19.32
CA GLY A 764 -6.82 -0.12 -18.31
C GLY A 764 -7.25 0.78 -17.17
N ALA A 765 -8.56 0.78 -16.85
CA ALA A 765 -9.20 1.59 -15.80
C ALA A 765 -8.65 3.02 -15.69
N PRO A 766 -8.62 3.81 -16.79
CA PRO A 766 -7.99 5.13 -16.78
C PRO A 766 -8.85 6.16 -16.05
N VAL A 767 -8.22 7.06 -15.28
CA VAL A 767 -8.83 8.34 -14.92
C VAL A 767 -8.86 9.21 -16.17
N THR A 768 -10.06 9.62 -16.60
CA THR A 768 -10.23 10.42 -17.82
C THR A 768 -10.64 11.88 -17.57
N VAL A 769 -11.10 12.16 -16.35
CA VAL A 769 -11.59 13.47 -15.89
C VAL A 769 -11.23 13.59 -14.40
N TRP A 770 -10.29 14.45 -14.04
CA TRP A 770 -9.83 14.58 -12.64
C TRP A 770 -10.92 15.09 -11.70
N MET A 771 -11.85 15.94 -12.18
CA MET A 771 -13.00 16.42 -11.40
C MET A 771 -13.96 15.31 -10.94
N ALA A 772 -13.88 14.10 -11.53
CA ALA A 772 -14.73 12.98 -11.14
C ALA A 772 -14.05 12.04 -10.12
N TYR A 773 -12.79 12.30 -9.77
CA TYR A 773 -12.02 11.52 -8.81
C TYR A 773 -12.07 12.18 -7.41
N ASP A 774 -11.65 11.47 -6.36
CA ASP A 774 -11.93 11.87 -4.98
C ASP A 774 -11.08 13.06 -4.48
N THR A 775 -11.49 13.65 -3.37
CA THR A 775 -10.80 14.76 -2.67
C THR A 775 -9.39 14.39 -2.21
N GLY A 776 -9.23 13.29 -1.48
CA GLY A 776 -7.99 12.91 -0.81
C GLY A 776 -6.82 12.69 -1.77
N TYR A 777 -7.06 12.03 -2.90
CA TYR A 777 -6.05 11.86 -3.94
C TYR A 777 -5.85 13.15 -4.73
N THR A 778 -6.93 13.68 -5.31
CA THR A 778 -6.81 14.69 -6.36
C THR A 778 -6.36 16.03 -5.80
N GLU A 779 -6.91 16.48 -4.66
CA GLU A 779 -6.54 17.77 -4.08
C GLU A 779 -5.08 17.77 -3.56
N ARG A 780 -4.57 16.62 -3.10
CA ARG A 780 -3.17 16.45 -2.68
C ARG A 780 -2.19 16.75 -3.81
N TYR A 781 -2.48 16.28 -5.01
CA TYR A 781 -1.55 16.34 -6.14
C TYR A 781 -1.86 17.45 -7.14
N MET A 782 -3.13 17.88 -7.23
CA MET A 782 -3.62 18.82 -8.24
C MET A 782 -4.25 20.08 -7.65
N ASP A 783 -4.29 20.26 -6.33
CA ASP A 783 -5.03 21.32 -5.63
C ASP A 783 -6.55 21.19 -5.86
N VAL A 784 -7.35 22.08 -5.29
CA VAL A 784 -8.78 22.18 -5.62
C VAL A 784 -8.97 22.71 -7.06
N PRO A 785 -10.03 22.31 -7.78
CA PRO A 785 -10.27 22.74 -9.15
C PRO A 785 -10.25 24.27 -9.34
N GLU A 786 -10.77 25.03 -8.37
CA GLU A 786 -10.81 26.49 -8.40
C GLU A 786 -9.41 27.13 -8.46
N ASN A 787 -8.41 26.47 -7.87
CA ASN A 787 -7.03 26.95 -7.81
C ASN A 787 -6.19 26.49 -9.00
N ASN A 788 -6.60 25.42 -9.70
CA ASN A 788 -5.79 24.78 -10.74
C ASN A 788 -6.59 24.38 -11.99
N GLN A 789 -7.52 25.21 -12.43
CA GLN A 789 -8.35 24.95 -13.62
C GLN A 789 -7.54 24.45 -14.83
N GLN A 790 -6.38 25.08 -15.12
CA GLN A 790 -5.52 24.71 -16.25
C GLN A 790 -4.91 23.30 -16.09
N GLY A 791 -4.45 22.93 -14.90
CA GLY A 791 -3.92 21.60 -14.64
C GLY A 791 -4.98 20.51 -14.74
N TYR A 792 -6.18 20.76 -14.21
CA TYR A 792 -7.33 19.85 -14.33
C TYR A 792 -7.74 19.65 -15.79
N GLU A 793 -7.80 20.72 -16.58
CA GLU A 793 -8.10 20.64 -18.00
C GLU A 793 -7.00 19.90 -18.76
N ALA A 794 -5.74 20.27 -18.57
CA ALA A 794 -4.59 19.66 -19.24
C ALA A 794 -4.45 18.16 -18.94
N GLY A 795 -4.71 17.75 -17.70
CA GLY A 795 -4.65 16.37 -17.25
C GLY A 795 -5.91 15.54 -17.53
N SER A 796 -6.99 16.11 -18.05
CA SER A 796 -8.24 15.38 -18.32
C SER A 796 -8.36 15.00 -19.80
N VAL A 797 -7.92 13.79 -20.16
CA VAL A 797 -7.90 13.28 -21.55
C VAL A 797 -9.25 13.35 -22.27
N ALA A 798 -10.37 13.23 -21.55
CA ALA A 798 -11.70 13.34 -22.16
C ALA A 798 -12.01 14.74 -22.71
N LEU A 799 -11.23 15.77 -22.33
CA LEU A 799 -11.34 17.13 -22.83
C LEU A 799 -10.42 17.40 -24.05
N HIS A 800 -9.56 16.44 -24.42
CA HIS A 800 -8.61 16.54 -25.53
C HIS A 800 -8.79 15.43 -26.58
N VAL A 801 -9.98 14.84 -26.67
CA VAL A 801 -10.25 13.69 -27.56
C VAL A 801 -10.01 14.00 -29.04
N GLU A 802 -10.08 15.27 -29.45
CA GLU A 802 -9.78 15.71 -30.80
C GLU A 802 -8.31 15.45 -31.20
N LYS A 803 -7.40 15.36 -30.22
CA LYS A 803 -5.98 15.06 -30.41
C LYS A 803 -5.70 13.56 -30.54
N LEU A 804 -6.66 12.70 -30.20
CA LEU A 804 -6.51 11.26 -30.42
C LEU A 804 -6.49 10.92 -31.93
N PRO A 805 -5.85 9.81 -32.33
CA PRO A 805 -5.74 9.44 -33.74
C PRO A 805 -7.09 9.26 -34.45
N ASN A 806 -7.14 9.55 -35.75
CA ASN A 806 -8.31 9.25 -36.58
C ASN A 806 -8.29 7.81 -37.10
N GLU A 807 -7.13 7.15 -37.03
CA GLU A 807 -6.92 5.79 -37.48
C GLU A 807 -7.45 4.77 -36.45
N PRO A 808 -8.24 3.77 -36.88
CA PRO A 808 -8.70 2.71 -35.99
C PRO A 808 -7.54 1.82 -35.53
N ASN A 809 -7.81 0.95 -34.57
CA ASN A 809 -6.86 -0.03 -34.03
C ASN A 809 -5.64 0.56 -33.30
N ARG A 810 -5.68 1.86 -32.98
CA ARG A 810 -4.64 2.54 -32.18
C ARG A 810 -4.99 2.68 -30.70
N LEU A 811 -6.24 2.48 -30.33
CA LEU A 811 -6.73 2.66 -28.96
C LEU A 811 -7.59 1.48 -28.53
N LEU A 812 -7.15 0.80 -27.46
CA LEU A 812 -7.93 -0.19 -26.73
C LEU A 812 -8.17 0.31 -25.29
N ILE A 813 -9.43 0.35 -24.88
CA ILE A 813 -9.85 0.72 -23.53
C ILE A 813 -10.31 -0.53 -22.80
N LEU A 814 -9.84 -0.73 -21.57
CA LEU A 814 -10.19 -1.84 -20.69
C LEU A 814 -10.76 -1.29 -19.38
N HIS A 815 -11.85 -1.84 -18.84
CA HIS A 815 -12.37 -1.37 -17.55
C HIS A 815 -13.21 -2.43 -16.83
N GLY A 816 -13.08 -2.53 -15.51
CA GLY A 816 -14.02 -3.25 -14.65
C GLY A 816 -15.36 -2.51 -14.59
N PHE A 817 -16.47 -3.23 -14.71
CA PHE A 817 -17.80 -2.59 -14.71
C PHE A 817 -18.27 -2.21 -13.30
N LEU A 818 -17.76 -2.90 -12.28
CA LEU A 818 -18.14 -2.72 -10.88
C LEU A 818 -17.18 -1.78 -10.13
N ASP A 819 -16.28 -1.10 -10.86
CA ASP A 819 -15.22 -0.28 -10.28
C ASP A 819 -15.80 0.88 -9.46
N GLU A 820 -15.67 0.79 -8.14
CA GLU A 820 -16.08 1.81 -7.17
C GLU A 820 -14.97 2.79 -6.82
N ASN A 821 -13.76 2.61 -7.36
CA ASN A 821 -12.67 3.57 -7.22
C ASN A 821 -12.59 4.46 -8.47
N VAL A 822 -12.00 3.96 -9.56
CA VAL A 822 -12.03 4.67 -10.85
C VAL A 822 -13.34 4.30 -11.51
N HIS A 823 -14.39 5.06 -11.28
CA HIS A 823 -15.72 4.69 -11.76
C HIS A 823 -15.75 4.41 -13.27
N PHE A 824 -16.54 3.42 -13.69
CA PHE A 824 -16.76 3.15 -15.11
C PHE A 824 -17.26 4.37 -15.90
N PHE A 825 -17.82 5.38 -15.19
CA PHE A 825 -18.08 6.72 -15.72
C PHE A 825 -16.90 7.30 -16.51
N HIS A 826 -15.65 7.14 -16.07
CA HIS A 826 -14.49 7.67 -16.78
C HIS A 826 -14.39 7.13 -18.21
N THR A 827 -14.54 5.82 -18.39
CA THR A 827 -14.56 5.21 -19.73
C THR A 827 -15.82 5.60 -20.49
N ASN A 828 -17.00 5.57 -19.85
CA ASN A 828 -18.26 5.90 -20.50
C ASN A 828 -18.28 7.35 -21.02
N PHE A 829 -17.75 8.29 -20.24
CA PHE A 829 -17.62 9.69 -20.61
C PHE A 829 -16.61 9.88 -21.75
N LEU A 830 -15.44 9.24 -21.67
CA LEU A 830 -14.45 9.25 -22.76
C LEU A 830 -15.04 8.72 -24.06
N VAL A 831 -15.76 7.60 -24.03
CA VAL A 831 -16.46 7.02 -25.19
C VAL A 831 -17.47 8.01 -25.79
N SER A 832 -18.26 8.69 -24.96
CA SER A 832 -19.18 9.74 -25.41
C SER A 832 -18.45 10.87 -26.14
N GLN A 833 -17.31 11.32 -25.62
CA GLN A 833 -16.50 12.38 -26.24
C GLN A 833 -15.84 11.90 -27.54
N LEU A 834 -15.32 10.68 -27.59
CA LEU A 834 -14.77 10.06 -28.80
C LEU A 834 -15.81 9.98 -29.92
N ILE A 835 -17.04 9.55 -29.60
CA ILE A 835 -18.15 9.48 -30.56
C ILE A 835 -18.46 10.88 -31.11
N ARG A 836 -18.54 11.90 -30.25
CA ARG A 836 -18.78 13.30 -30.67
C ARG A 836 -17.68 13.84 -31.59
N ALA A 837 -16.43 13.47 -31.33
CA ALA A 837 -15.28 13.87 -32.13
C ALA A 837 -15.04 12.98 -33.37
N GLY A 838 -15.86 11.94 -33.59
CA GLY A 838 -15.70 11.01 -34.72
C GLY A 838 -14.46 10.13 -34.64
N LYS A 839 -13.97 9.84 -33.43
CA LYS A 839 -12.73 9.08 -33.19
C LYS A 839 -12.99 7.59 -32.99
N PRO A 840 -12.20 6.70 -33.61
CA PRO A 840 -12.34 5.26 -33.42
C PRO A 840 -11.76 4.78 -32.09
N TYR A 841 -12.33 3.71 -31.54
CA TYR A 841 -11.82 3.03 -30.34
C TYR A 841 -12.24 1.56 -30.33
N GLN A 842 -11.52 0.73 -29.58
CA GLN A 842 -11.97 -0.59 -29.15
C GLN A 842 -12.15 -0.59 -27.63
N LEU A 843 -13.14 -1.33 -27.12
CA LEU A 843 -13.50 -1.37 -25.70
C LEU A 843 -13.74 -2.80 -25.26
N GLN A 844 -13.15 -3.18 -24.12
CA GLN A 844 -13.44 -4.43 -23.44
C GLN A 844 -13.84 -4.16 -21.99
N ILE A 845 -14.98 -4.72 -21.60
CA ILE A 845 -15.54 -4.58 -20.26
C ILE A 845 -15.31 -5.89 -19.51
N TYR A 846 -14.96 -5.81 -18.24
CA TYR A 846 -14.94 -6.95 -17.31
C TYR A 846 -16.12 -6.82 -16.35
N PRO A 847 -17.27 -7.49 -16.62
CA PRO A 847 -18.52 -7.19 -15.93
C PRO A 847 -18.54 -7.51 -14.44
N ASN A 848 -17.70 -8.45 -14.01
CA ASN A 848 -17.64 -8.95 -12.63
C ASN A 848 -16.44 -8.40 -11.85
N GLU A 849 -15.66 -7.49 -12.45
CA GLU A 849 -14.45 -6.95 -11.85
C GLU A 849 -14.66 -5.50 -11.41
N ARG A 850 -13.95 -5.13 -10.33
CA ARG A 850 -13.85 -3.76 -9.81
C ARG A 850 -12.58 -3.10 -10.37
N HIS A 851 -11.88 -2.32 -9.55
CA HIS A 851 -10.56 -1.79 -9.87
C HIS A 851 -9.47 -2.86 -9.98
N SER A 852 -9.71 -4.03 -9.37
CA SER A 852 -8.83 -5.19 -9.44
C SER A 852 -9.46 -6.32 -10.28
N ILE A 853 -8.61 -7.12 -10.93
CA ILE A 853 -9.01 -8.36 -11.59
C ILE A 853 -8.75 -9.52 -10.64
N ARG A 854 -9.81 -10.05 -10.03
CA ARG A 854 -9.76 -11.15 -9.06
C ARG A 854 -10.11 -12.50 -9.67
N CYS A 855 -11.09 -12.53 -10.56
CA CYS A 855 -11.50 -13.76 -11.20
C CYS A 855 -10.40 -14.24 -12.15
N PRO A 856 -9.88 -15.48 -12.01
CA PRO A 856 -8.84 -16.01 -12.88
C PRO A 856 -9.22 -15.93 -14.36
N GLU A 857 -10.46 -16.24 -14.70
CA GLU A 857 -11.02 -16.23 -16.06
C GLU A 857 -10.98 -14.83 -16.68
N SER A 858 -11.32 -13.79 -15.93
CA SER A 858 -11.20 -12.39 -16.37
C SER A 858 -9.74 -12.03 -16.65
N GLY A 859 -8.83 -12.46 -15.78
CA GLY A 859 -7.39 -12.24 -15.95
C GLY A 859 -6.81 -12.97 -17.16
N GLU A 860 -7.26 -14.19 -17.45
CA GLU A 860 -6.86 -14.94 -18.65
C GLU A 860 -7.37 -14.26 -19.91
N HIS A 861 -8.65 -13.90 -19.95
CA HIS A 861 -9.24 -13.21 -21.08
C HIS A 861 -8.54 -11.87 -21.37
N TYR A 862 -8.21 -11.11 -20.32
CA TYR A 862 -7.43 -9.88 -20.43
C TYR A 862 -6.08 -10.12 -21.11
N GLU A 863 -5.30 -11.09 -20.64
CA GLU A 863 -3.97 -11.37 -21.18
C GLU A 863 -4.03 -11.86 -22.62
N ILE A 864 -5.00 -12.72 -22.95
CA ILE A 864 -5.21 -13.20 -24.33
C ILE A 864 -5.58 -12.02 -25.25
N THR A 865 -6.49 -11.15 -24.81
CA THR A 865 -6.90 -9.96 -25.58
C THR A 865 -5.73 -9.02 -25.80
N LEU A 866 -4.91 -8.78 -24.77
CA LEU A 866 -3.71 -7.95 -24.85
C LEU A 866 -2.73 -8.49 -25.91
N LEU A 867 -2.39 -9.79 -25.83
CA LEU A 867 -1.49 -10.43 -26.80
C LEU A 867 -2.07 -10.40 -28.22
N HIS A 868 -3.36 -10.69 -28.36
CA HIS A 868 -4.04 -10.67 -29.65
C HIS A 868 -4.04 -9.27 -30.28
N PHE A 869 -4.32 -8.24 -29.48
CA PHE A 869 -4.32 -6.86 -29.94
C PHE A 869 -2.91 -6.41 -30.38
N LEU A 870 -1.88 -6.78 -29.60
CA LEU A 870 -0.49 -6.50 -29.93
C LEU A 870 -0.05 -7.20 -31.23
N GLN A 871 -0.36 -8.48 -31.45
CA GLN A 871 0.11 -9.21 -32.65
C GLN A 871 -0.58 -8.76 -33.95
N GLU A 872 -1.79 -8.20 -33.85
CA GLU A 872 -2.55 -7.77 -35.04
C GLU A 872 -2.25 -6.33 -35.44
N TYR A 873 -1.91 -5.46 -34.48
CA TYR A 873 -1.88 -4.01 -34.70
C TYR A 873 -0.53 -3.33 -34.39
N LEU A 874 0.47 -4.06 -33.88
CA LEU A 874 1.84 -3.58 -33.66
C LEU A 874 2.85 -4.40 -34.45
#